data_AF-A0AAF0E7Q5-F1
#
_entry.id   AF-A0AAF0E7Q5-F1
#
_cell.length_a   1.000
_cell.length_b   1.000
_cell.length_c   1.000
_cell.angle_alpha   90.00
_cell.angle_beta   90.00
_cell.angle_gamma   90.00
#
_symmetry.space_group_name_H-M   'P 1'
#
loop_
_entity.id
_entity.type
_entity.pdbx_description
1 polymer ?
#
loop_
_entity_poly.entity_id
_entity_poly.type
_entity_poly.pdbx_seq_one_letter_code
_entity_poly.pdbx_strand_id
1 'polypeptide(L)'
;MVVDSKLYDILGISPDASDAEIKKAYKKQSLANHPDKNPGDENASQRFQEVANAYETLSDPDARAAYDRYGDADGMPGMGPGMGPGMDMDDIFGGYDGQRIVFEGEGDQLPDTKPASIIFELKQKPHDTFQVRNLDLLATVNIPLAEALLGFSRTILTHLDGRQIHVTKKQGEVIRPNQVDVIRGEGMMDQRYLDRRGDLFISWNIEFPPDDWMRSTDAELWGGRFTGETDPIMHAFNESLSYDKRMWAQDIRGSQAYAKALIGCGILTEKEANQIIEGLNEVGKEWENGTFKAAPEDEDIHTANERRLKELIGAVAGKLHTGRSRNDQVATDMRMWMLDELDVLVKLLKELICVMAKRAEQEVDVLMPGYTHLQRAQPIRWSQLLLSHATYFLNDLERLQSIRPRVSMLPLGAGPLAGNPFAGLDRKKLAEDLGFDAVGINSMHSVSDRDFIVEMLMWTSLFSVHISKMAEDLIIYSSSEFGFVQLSDAYSTGSSIMPQKKNPDSLELLRGKSGRLFGNMSGFMVSLKGIPSTYNKDLQEDKEPLFDSIDTTKACVQILTGVVSTMTINAQKMRGALTTDMLATDLADYLVRKGIPFRETHHISGSAVKMAEDRGCELSDLTLDDFLTLNPAFEADVQKVWDPEESVERRNAIGGTSRRAPIAGAVTTSTLALLALQSVSADVDADRPKFVPSTVEGLFVEQFTPGWETRWALSKTSKIQSGSEEEFKYDGIWAVEEPTVFPGLAGDDSLIMKSKAKQHAISSLFDKPITFDGTKPFVVQYDVKMQNGLSCGGAYVKLLNADAGKLDSAQFGDTTPYSIMFGPDRCGADSKIHFIFHHKNPKTGKYEEKQLKAPPQAKITKVSTLYTLIVNPDQTYEILVNNDSVAKGSLLEDFLPPVNPPKEIDDPKDKKPSNWVDEAEIPDPKAKKPKDWDEDAPAMIADPAAKMPSDWLKDEPLMVPDPEAVKPEEWDDEEDGEFVPTLVPNPKCRDVSGCGEWLPNQIPNPAYKGKWSAPMIKNPAYKGEWAPRKIPNKDWFEDKQPNKFASVGGVGFELWTMDDGIAFDNIYIGNDPEKALKFAKETFEVKLPVEQKREQTEIEKDPEFVQGRSRDQPVWERVVSHIRHRTNVLVDRLTTENDKVHVLLQSKDILGFYAAVVAVLLGLVGLTGSLLSGGSSATVPPTKKVDAPVPPTKEDKKEEAASTAVPTKTTVTKRVPVTESKQ
;
A
#
# COMPACT_ATOMS: atom_id res chain seq x y z
N MET A 1 -47.85 -21.99 28.68
CA MET A 1 -46.62 -22.80 28.54
C MET A 1 -45.80 -22.12 27.48
N VAL A 2 -44.51 -21.93 27.74
CA VAL A 2 -43.55 -21.40 26.78
C VAL A 2 -43.24 -22.48 25.75
N VAL A 3 -43.08 -22.10 24.48
CA VAL A 3 -42.84 -23.06 23.37
C VAL A 3 -41.45 -23.68 23.42
N ASP A 4 -40.42 -22.91 23.82
CA ASP A 4 -39.06 -23.43 24.07
C ASP A 4 -38.50 -22.90 25.40
N SER A 5 -38.14 -23.77 26.35
CA SER A 5 -37.59 -23.35 27.65
C SER A 5 -36.09 -22.97 27.60
N LYS A 6 -35.38 -23.26 26.50
CA LYS A 6 -33.93 -23.09 26.32
C LYS A 6 -33.32 -21.82 26.91
N LEU A 7 -33.87 -20.63 26.60
CA LEU A 7 -33.35 -19.37 27.14
C LEU A 7 -33.58 -19.22 28.67
N TYR A 8 -34.67 -19.76 29.20
CA TYR A 8 -34.94 -19.80 30.65
C TYR A 8 -34.02 -20.80 31.37
N ASP A 9 -33.75 -21.95 30.73
CA ASP A 9 -32.84 -22.97 31.26
C ASP A 9 -31.38 -22.49 31.29
N ILE A 10 -30.94 -21.72 30.28
CA ILE A 10 -29.63 -21.02 30.27
C ILE A 10 -29.50 -20.08 31.48
N LEU A 11 -30.54 -19.31 31.78
CA LEU A 11 -30.58 -18.47 32.99
C LEU A 11 -30.80 -19.26 34.29
N GLY A 12 -31.25 -20.51 34.21
CA GLY A 12 -31.51 -21.40 35.35
C GLY A 12 -32.75 -21.01 36.15
N ILE A 13 -33.84 -20.64 35.47
CA ILE A 13 -35.09 -20.11 36.03
C ILE A 13 -36.32 -20.74 35.39
N SER A 14 -37.46 -20.65 36.07
CA SER A 14 -38.76 -21.08 35.54
C SER A 14 -39.33 -20.06 34.55
N PRO A 15 -40.09 -20.47 33.52
CA PRO A 15 -40.69 -19.53 32.56
C PRO A 15 -41.67 -18.50 33.13
N ASP A 16 -42.25 -18.76 34.31
CA ASP A 16 -43.10 -17.82 35.05
C ASP A 16 -42.31 -16.85 35.96
N ALA A 17 -40.98 -16.86 35.91
CA ALA A 17 -40.12 -15.95 36.67
C ALA A 17 -40.44 -14.47 36.36
N SER A 18 -40.45 -13.66 37.42
CA SER A 18 -40.58 -12.21 37.30
C SER A 18 -39.32 -11.57 36.69
N ASP A 19 -39.45 -10.38 36.12
CA ASP A 19 -38.33 -9.66 35.49
C ASP A 19 -37.20 -9.36 36.51
N ALA A 20 -37.56 -9.22 37.79
CA ALA A 20 -36.62 -9.10 38.90
C ALA A 20 -35.82 -10.40 39.16
N GLU A 21 -36.43 -11.57 38.92
CA GLU A 21 -35.78 -12.87 39.02
C GLU A 21 -34.93 -13.17 37.79
N ILE A 22 -35.41 -12.85 36.58
CA ILE A 22 -34.64 -12.91 35.32
C ILE A 22 -33.35 -12.08 35.44
N LYS A 23 -33.46 -10.83 35.87
CA LYS A 23 -32.30 -9.93 36.04
C LYS A 23 -31.34 -10.36 37.16
N LYS A 24 -31.85 -11.03 38.20
CA LYS A 24 -31.05 -11.61 39.28
C LYS A 24 -30.36 -12.92 38.85
N ALA A 25 -31.02 -13.71 38.01
CA ALA A 25 -30.49 -14.95 37.44
C ALA A 25 -29.39 -14.68 36.41
N TYR A 26 -29.62 -13.75 35.48
CA TYR A 26 -28.58 -13.23 34.59
C TYR A 26 -27.34 -12.78 35.37
N LYS A 27 -27.51 -11.87 36.33
CA LYS A 27 -26.37 -11.40 37.15
C LYS A 27 -25.66 -12.51 37.93
N LYS A 28 -26.34 -13.63 38.26
CA LYS A 28 -25.72 -14.82 38.86
C LYS A 28 -24.96 -15.65 37.82
N GLN A 29 -25.57 -15.94 36.67
CA GLN A 29 -24.99 -16.80 35.63
C GLN A 29 -23.83 -16.11 34.89
N SER A 30 -23.90 -14.81 34.61
CA SER A 30 -22.79 -14.03 34.07
C SER A 30 -21.58 -14.06 35.02
N LEU A 31 -21.81 -13.87 36.32
CA LEU A 31 -20.75 -13.93 37.34
C LEU A 31 -20.23 -15.34 37.64
N ALA A 32 -20.86 -16.37 37.09
CA ALA A 32 -20.43 -17.77 37.16
C ALA A 32 -19.67 -18.20 35.89
N ASN A 33 -20.15 -17.81 34.70
CA ASN A 33 -19.56 -18.18 33.41
C ASN A 33 -18.52 -17.17 32.87
N HIS A 34 -18.30 -16.03 33.54
CA HIS A 34 -17.32 -15.01 33.10
C HIS A 34 -15.95 -15.63 32.80
N PRO A 35 -15.31 -15.31 31.65
CA PRO A 35 -13.99 -15.86 31.28
C PRO A 35 -12.93 -15.67 32.38
N ASP A 36 -12.83 -14.47 32.94
CA ASP A 36 -11.91 -14.09 34.04
C ASP A 36 -12.02 -14.99 35.30
N LYS A 37 -13.15 -15.68 35.48
CA LYS A 37 -13.36 -16.61 36.60
C LYS A 37 -13.24 -18.09 36.23
N ASN A 38 -13.16 -18.39 34.93
CA ASN A 38 -12.94 -19.72 34.41
C ASN A 38 -11.68 -19.75 33.51
N PRO A 39 -10.52 -19.21 33.94
CA PRO A 39 -9.33 -19.13 33.10
C PRO A 39 -8.84 -20.54 32.76
N GLY A 40 -8.87 -20.88 31.47
CA GLY A 40 -8.53 -22.22 30.94
C GLY A 40 -9.71 -23.05 30.44
N ASP A 41 -10.95 -22.54 30.52
CA ASP A 41 -12.12 -23.14 29.87
C ASP A 41 -12.46 -22.35 28.59
N GLU A 42 -12.07 -22.89 27.43
CA GLU A 42 -12.24 -22.25 26.11
C GLU A 42 -13.71 -21.92 25.79
N ASN A 43 -14.64 -22.68 26.36
CA ASN A 43 -16.09 -22.50 26.15
C ASN A 43 -16.73 -21.52 27.16
N ALA A 44 -15.96 -20.93 28.09
CA ALA A 44 -16.49 -19.97 29.06
C ALA A 44 -17.04 -18.70 28.38
N SER A 45 -16.32 -18.16 27.38
CA SER A 45 -16.78 -17.00 26.60
C SER A 45 -18.09 -17.28 25.86
N GLN A 46 -18.21 -18.46 25.25
CA GLN A 46 -19.44 -18.85 24.57
C GLN A 46 -20.62 -18.95 25.54
N ARG A 47 -20.47 -19.65 26.68
CA ARG A 47 -21.53 -19.74 27.71
C ARG A 47 -21.89 -18.38 28.32
N PHE A 48 -20.92 -17.48 28.47
CA PHE A 48 -21.17 -16.12 28.93
C PHE A 48 -22.01 -15.32 27.92
N GLN A 49 -21.76 -15.50 26.62
CA GLN A 49 -22.48 -14.85 25.53
C GLN A 49 -23.88 -15.45 25.33
N GLU A 50 -24.04 -16.78 25.44
CA GLU A 50 -25.36 -17.45 25.49
C GLU A 50 -26.22 -16.91 26.65
N VAL A 51 -25.63 -16.71 27.83
CA VAL A 51 -26.29 -16.11 29.00
C VAL A 51 -26.65 -14.63 28.78
N ALA A 52 -25.88 -13.89 27.99
CA ALA A 52 -26.21 -12.51 27.61
C ALA A 52 -27.40 -12.46 26.64
N ASN A 53 -27.35 -13.22 25.54
CA ASN A 53 -28.42 -13.29 24.55
C ASN A 53 -29.75 -13.74 25.18
N ALA A 54 -29.70 -14.75 26.07
CA ALA A 54 -30.87 -15.20 26.82
C ALA A 54 -31.47 -14.11 27.71
N TYR A 55 -30.66 -13.26 28.35
CA TYR A 55 -31.16 -12.14 29.14
C TYR A 55 -31.69 -11.00 28.27
N GLU A 56 -31.08 -10.71 27.13
CA GLU A 56 -31.55 -9.70 26.19
C GLU A 56 -32.97 -10.04 25.70
N THR A 57 -33.17 -11.25 25.16
CA THR A 57 -34.48 -11.73 24.69
C THR A 57 -35.53 -11.83 25.81
N LEU A 58 -35.15 -12.26 27.02
CA LEU A 58 -36.10 -12.47 28.12
C LEU A 58 -36.33 -11.24 29.01
N SER A 59 -35.57 -10.14 28.84
CA SER A 59 -35.77 -8.90 29.61
C SER A 59 -36.55 -7.82 28.87
N ASP A 60 -36.73 -7.95 27.55
CA ASP A 60 -37.74 -7.20 26.81
C ASP A 60 -39.09 -7.94 26.84
N PRO A 61 -40.21 -7.29 27.26
CA PRO A 61 -41.50 -7.96 27.37
C PRO A 61 -42.10 -8.45 26.06
N ASP A 62 -41.86 -7.76 24.94
CA ASP A 62 -42.46 -8.10 23.64
C ASP A 62 -41.64 -9.18 22.93
N ALA A 63 -40.31 -9.14 23.02
CA ALA A 63 -39.43 -10.22 22.56
C ALA A 63 -39.66 -11.51 23.37
N ARG A 64 -39.76 -11.40 24.71
CA ARG A 64 -40.16 -12.52 25.59
C ARG A 64 -41.52 -13.07 25.19
N ALA A 65 -42.53 -12.23 24.98
CA ALA A 65 -43.88 -12.66 24.60
C ALA A 65 -43.96 -13.29 23.19
N ALA A 66 -43.02 -12.98 22.28
CA ALA A 66 -42.86 -13.65 20.99
C ALA A 66 -42.18 -15.02 21.16
N TYR A 67 -41.03 -15.07 21.82
CA TYR A 67 -40.29 -16.31 22.11
C TYR A 67 -41.15 -17.32 22.89
N ASP A 68 -41.87 -16.86 23.93
CA ASP A 68 -42.81 -17.65 24.72
C ASP A 68 -43.92 -18.29 23.87
N ARG A 69 -44.29 -17.66 22.76
CA ARG A 69 -45.41 -18.04 21.88
C ARG A 69 -44.99 -18.87 20.66
N TYR A 70 -43.72 -18.80 20.27
CA TYR A 70 -43.25 -19.32 18.99
C TYR A 70 -41.95 -20.15 19.06
N GLY A 71 -41.16 -20.03 20.13
CA GLY A 71 -39.85 -20.69 20.27
C GLY A 71 -38.72 -19.97 19.52
N ASP A 72 -37.55 -20.61 19.48
CA ASP A 72 -36.38 -20.17 18.70
C ASP A 72 -36.65 -20.44 17.21
N ALA A 73 -36.92 -19.37 16.44
CA ALA A 73 -37.91 -19.44 15.35
C ALA A 73 -37.37 -19.79 13.95
N ASP A 74 -36.57 -20.85 13.81
CA ASP A 74 -36.39 -21.56 12.54
C ASP A 74 -37.65 -22.42 12.21
N GLY A 75 -38.78 -21.75 11.97
CA GLY A 75 -40.04 -22.36 11.52
C GLY A 75 -41.16 -22.43 12.57
N MET A 76 -42.03 -21.43 12.59
CA MET A 76 -43.28 -21.38 13.38
C MET A 76 -44.40 -22.28 12.80
N PRO A 77 -45.54 -22.51 13.50
CA PRO A 77 -45.74 -22.75 14.94
C PRO A 77 -46.69 -23.95 15.24
N GLY A 78 -46.62 -24.57 16.43
CA GLY A 78 -47.57 -25.66 16.79
C GLY A 78 -47.65 -26.03 18.29
N MET A 79 -48.87 -26.14 18.83
CA MET A 79 -49.15 -26.43 20.25
C MET A 79 -48.88 -27.91 20.64
N GLY A 80 -48.37 -28.15 21.86
CA GLY A 80 -48.60 -29.39 22.62
C GLY A 80 -49.70 -29.20 23.68
N PRO A 81 -49.68 -29.90 24.84
CA PRO A 81 -49.20 -31.26 25.14
C PRO A 81 -50.24 -32.08 25.96
N GLY A 82 -50.01 -33.36 26.30
CA GLY A 82 -50.91 -34.07 27.24
C GLY A 82 -50.66 -35.55 27.59
N MET A 83 -50.19 -35.79 28.80
CA MET A 83 -50.05 -37.05 29.57
C MET A 83 -51.05 -38.22 29.33
N GLY A 84 -50.54 -39.45 29.57
CA GLY A 84 -51.16 -40.32 30.60
C GLY A 84 -51.41 -41.80 30.22
N PRO A 85 -50.88 -42.80 30.96
CA PRO A 85 -50.86 -44.20 30.50
C PRO A 85 -51.79 -45.18 31.25
N GLY A 86 -52.20 -46.28 30.61
CA GLY A 86 -52.87 -47.40 31.29
C GLY A 86 -53.48 -48.51 30.42
N MET A 87 -52.65 -49.46 29.97
CA MET A 87 -52.91 -50.92 29.81
C MET A 87 -54.03 -51.48 30.71
N ASP A 88 -54.80 -52.54 30.42
CA ASP A 88 -54.73 -53.64 29.42
C ASP A 88 -56.09 -54.41 29.46
N MET A 89 -56.69 -54.88 28.33
CA MET A 89 -57.25 -56.27 28.22
C MET A 89 -57.76 -56.70 26.82
N ASP A 90 -56.95 -57.57 26.19
CA ASP A 90 -57.22 -58.65 25.22
C ASP A 90 -58.20 -58.50 24.02
N ASP A 91 -57.60 -58.78 22.84
CA ASP A 91 -58.14 -59.02 21.48
C ASP A 91 -58.53 -57.77 20.66
N ILE A 92 -58.40 -57.73 19.31
CA ILE A 92 -58.26 -58.80 18.30
C ILE A 92 -57.26 -58.38 17.18
N PHE A 93 -56.29 -59.24 16.84
CA PHE A 93 -55.90 -59.71 15.47
C PHE A 93 -54.47 -60.28 15.40
N GLY A 94 -54.18 -61.35 16.15
CA GLY A 94 -52.87 -62.01 16.17
C GLY A 94 -52.94 -63.50 15.84
N GLY A 95 -52.45 -63.88 14.65
CA GLY A 95 -52.50 -65.26 14.17
C GLY A 95 -51.15 -65.97 14.18
N TYR A 96 -51.19 -67.27 14.45
CA TYR A 96 -50.00 -68.13 14.62
C TYR A 96 -49.80 -69.07 13.42
N ASP A 97 -48.59 -69.60 13.25
CA ASP A 97 -48.28 -70.55 12.17
C ASP A 97 -49.17 -71.80 12.25
N GLY A 98 -49.75 -72.18 11.11
CA GLY A 98 -50.72 -73.28 11.00
C GLY A 98 -52.14 -72.98 11.47
N GLN A 99 -52.45 -71.76 11.96
CA GLN A 99 -53.82 -71.41 12.34
C GLN A 99 -54.76 -71.45 11.13
N ARG A 100 -55.92 -72.11 11.30
CA ARG A 100 -56.97 -72.21 10.29
C ARG A 100 -58.12 -71.26 10.59
N ILE A 101 -58.40 -70.34 9.67
CA ILE A 101 -59.58 -69.47 9.66
C ILE A 101 -60.59 -70.10 8.69
N VAL A 102 -61.74 -70.50 9.22
CA VAL A 102 -62.79 -71.22 8.47
C VAL A 102 -63.99 -70.30 8.23
N PHE A 103 -64.35 -70.11 6.97
CA PHE A 103 -65.59 -69.46 6.56
C PHE A 103 -66.57 -70.55 6.09
N GLU A 104 -67.48 -70.95 6.97
CA GLU A 104 -68.41 -72.05 6.69
C GLU A 104 -69.50 -71.64 5.68
N GLY A 105 -69.63 -72.40 4.60
CA GLY A 105 -70.65 -72.19 3.57
C GLY A 105 -70.31 -71.16 2.48
N GLU A 106 -69.13 -70.55 2.49
CA GLU A 106 -68.73 -69.52 1.52
C GLU A 106 -68.05 -70.07 0.24
N GLY A 107 -67.91 -71.39 0.09
CA GLY A 107 -67.32 -72.04 -1.08
C GLY A 107 -68.36 -72.65 -2.02
N ASP A 108 -68.23 -72.41 -3.33
CA ASP A 108 -69.01 -73.02 -4.43
C ASP A 108 -70.54 -73.02 -4.20
N GLN A 109 -71.10 -71.84 -3.87
CA GLN A 109 -72.54 -71.64 -3.69
C GLN A 109 -73.32 -71.78 -5.01
N LEU A 110 -73.78 -73.01 -5.33
CA LEU A 110 -74.67 -73.30 -6.47
C LEU A 110 -76.09 -73.68 -6.00
N PRO A 111 -77.16 -73.28 -6.74
CA PRO A 111 -78.54 -73.65 -6.43
C PRO A 111 -78.73 -75.16 -6.23
N ASP A 112 -79.60 -75.52 -5.28
CA ASP A 112 -79.94 -76.89 -4.88
C ASP A 112 -78.75 -77.78 -4.44
N THR A 113 -77.58 -77.20 -4.17
CA THR A 113 -76.44 -77.87 -3.54
C THR A 113 -76.10 -77.24 -2.19
N LYS A 114 -75.41 -77.98 -1.32
CA LYS A 114 -74.99 -77.48 0.00
C LYS A 114 -73.57 -76.90 -0.12
N PRO A 115 -73.35 -75.60 0.13
CA PRO A 115 -72.04 -74.97 -0.08
C PRO A 115 -70.92 -75.58 0.79
N ALA A 116 -69.69 -75.46 0.30
CA ALA A 116 -68.47 -75.85 1.01
C ALA A 116 -67.97 -74.74 1.95
N SER A 117 -67.01 -75.05 2.82
CA SER A 117 -66.32 -74.06 3.67
C SER A 117 -65.00 -73.65 3.04
N ILE A 118 -64.70 -72.36 2.99
CA ILE A 118 -63.36 -71.86 2.63
C ILE A 118 -62.48 -71.90 3.88
N ILE A 119 -61.26 -72.43 3.77
CA ILE A 119 -60.31 -72.53 4.88
C ILE A 119 -59.00 -71.86 4.48
N PHE A 120 -58.65 -70.78 5.18
CA PHE A 120 -57.34 -70.15 5.08
C PHE A 120 -56.43 -70.71 6.17
N GLU A 121 -55.28 -71.27 5.79
CA GLU A 121 -54.24 -71.72 6.73
C GLU A 121 -53.12 -70.67 6.73
N LEU A 122 -52.98 -69.94 7.84
CA LEU A 122 -51.89 -68.97 8.00
C LEU A 122 -50.54 -69.69 8.05
N LYS A 123 -49.56 -69.18 7.31
CA LYS A 123 -48.19 -69.71 7.29
C LYS A 123 -47.17 -68.61 7.51
N GLN A 124 -46.42 -68.74 8.60
CA GLN A 124 -45.31 -67.85 8.91
C GLN A 124 -44.13 -68.21 8.01
N LYS A 125 -43.45 -67.18 7.48
CA LYS A 125 -42.16 -67.33 6.79
C LYS A 125 -41.05 -66.77 7.69
N PRO A 126 -39.82 -67.32 7.63
CA PRO A 126 -38.65 -66.62 8.15
C PRO A 126 -38.52 -65.24 7.51
N HIS A 127 -37.98 -64.27 8.27
CA HIS A 127 -37.62 -62.95 7.79
C HIS A 127 -36.10 -62.78 7.90
N ASP A 128 -35.46 -62.25 6.85
CA ASP A 128 -33.99 -62.27 6.74
C ASP A 128 -33.30 -61.48 7.87
N THR A 129 -33.85 -60.33 8.25
CA THR A 129 -33.30 -59.44 9.30
C THR A 129 -33.75 -59.76 10.74
N PHE A 130 -34.87 -60.46 10.94
CA PHE A 130 -35.60 -60.47 12.21
C PHE A 130 -36.06 -61.87 12.63
N GLN A 131 -35.79 -62.24 13.87
CA GLN A 131 -36.32 -63.44 14.51
C GLN A 131 -37.30 -63.02 15.62
N VAL A 132 -38.55 -63.53 15.56
CA VAL A 132 -39.59 -63.22 16.55
C VAL A 132 -39.46 -64.16 17.75
N ARG A 133 -39.54 -63.62 18.97
CA ARG A 133 -39.61 -64.38 20.21
C ARG A 133 -40.72 -63.82 21.10
N ASN A 134 -41.89 -64.47 21.08
CA ASN A 134 -43.13 -63.92 21.63
C ASN A 134 -43.48 -62.58 20.96
N LEU A 135 -43.33 -61.46 21.67
CA LEU A 135 -43.50 -60.10 21.14
C LEU A 135 -42.16 -59.45 20.78
N ASP A 136 -41.04 -59.98 21.25
CA ASP A 136 -39.74 -59.36 21.06
C ASP A 136 -39.18 -59.67 19.67
N LEU A 137 -38.49 -58.70 19.09
CA LEU A 137 -37.73 -58.89 17.85
C LEU A 137 -36.24 -59.02 18.18
N LEU A 138 -35.57 -59.97 17.56
CA LEU A 138 -34.12 -60.11 17.61
C LEU A 138 -33.55 -59.83 16.22
N ALA A 139 -32.61 -58.89 16.15
CA ALA A 139 -31.86 -58.57 14.94
C ALA A 139 -30.35 -58.67 15.23
N THR A 140 -29.57 -59.07 14.22
CA THR A 140 -28.11 -58.98 14.25
C THR A 140 -27.66 -57.88 13.31
N VAL A 141 -26.85 -56.94 13.80
CA VAL A 141 -26.34 -55.81 13.03
C VAL A 141 -24.82 -55.89 12.98
N ASN A 142 -24.27 -55.88 11.77
CA ASN A 142 -22.84 -55.78 11.54
C ASN A 142 -22.41 -54.31 11.63
N ILE A 143 -21.32 -54.05 12.37
CA ILE A 143 -20.65 -52.75 12.42
C ILE A 143 -19.13 -52.93 12.28
N PRO A 144 -18.41 -52.04 11.58
CA PRO A 144 -16.95 -52.06 11.56
C PRO A 144 -16.36 -51.79 12.94
N LEU A 145 -15.17 -52.36 13.21
CA LEU A 145 -14.42 -52.12 14.45
C LEU A 145 -14.25 -50.63 14.80
N ALA A 146 -14.13 -49.75 13.81
CA ALA A 146 -14.02 -48.30 14.01
C ALA A 146 -15.31 -47.69 14.62
N GLU A 147 -16.49 -48.03 14.09
CA GLU A 147 -17.79 -47.59 14.63
C GLU A 147 -18.01 -48.14 16.05
N ALA A 148 -17.60 -49.39 16.29
CA ALA A 148 -17.71 -50.03 17.60
C ALA A 148 -16.83 -49.39 18.70
N LEU A 149 -15.72 -48.73 18.31
CA LEU A 149 -14.79 -48.06 19.24
C LEU A 149 -15.06 -46.56 19.39
N LEU A 150 -15.45 -45.89 18.31
CA LEU A 150 -15.57 -44.42 18.24
C LEU A 150 -17.02 -43.91 18.37
N GLY A 151 -18.01 -44.79 18.32
CA GLY A 151 -19.41 -44.42 18.26
C GLY A 151 -19.86 -44.03 16.84
N PHE A 152 -21.16 -43.82 16.68
CA PHE A 152 -21.81 -43.48 15.41
C PHE A 152 -23.21 -42.89 15.64
N SER A 153 -23.80 -42.26 14.63
CA SER A 153 -25.20 -41.80 14.64
C SER A 153 -25.81 -42.05 13.27
N ARG A 154 -26.43 -43.22 13.08
CA ARG A 154 -27.03 -43.57 11.78
C ARG A 154 -28.23 -44.52 11.91
N THR A 155 -29.01 -44.59 10.83
CA THR A 155 -29.92 -45.71 10.61
C THR A 155 -29.13 -47.01 10.50
N ILE A 156 -29.56 -48.01 11.26
CA ILE A 156 -28.91 -49.34 11.33
C ILE A 156 -29.72 -50.44 10.65
N LEU A 157 -31.05 -50.29 10.58
CA LEU A 157 -31.97 -51.24 9.97
C LEU A 157 -33.34 -50.59 9.71
N THR A 158 -34.08 -51.12 8.74
CA THR A 158 -35.50 -50.78 8.52
C THR A 158 -36.39 -51.76 9.27
N HIS A 159 -37.43 -51.26 9.93
CA HIS A 159 -38.39 -52.05 10.69
C HIS A 159 -39.39 -52.79 9.78
N LEU A 160 -40.10 -53.78 10.33
CA LEU A 160 -41.18 -54.52 9.64
C LEU A 160 -42.34 -53.63 9.16
N ASP A 161 -42.50 -52.44 9.75
CA ASP A 161 -43.49 -51.42 9.35
C ASP A 161 -42.90 -50.30 8.47
N GLY A 162 -41.68 -50.49 7.95
CA GLY A 162 -41.01 -49.57 7.01
C GLY A 162 -40.34 -48.35 7.64
N ARG A 163 -40.50 -48.12 8.95
CA ARG A 163 -39.78 -47.04 9.66
C ARG A 163 -38.29 -47.34 9.75
N GLN A 164 -37.46 -46.31 9.71
CA GLN A 164 -36.01 -46.43 9.86
C GLN A 164 -35.61 -46.37 11.33
N ILE A 165 -34.89 -47.38 11.82
CA ILE A 165 -34.39 -47.43 13.19
C ILE A 165 -33.01 -46.77 13.24
N HIS A 166 -32.98 -45.55 13.77
CA HIS A 166 -31.76 -44.77 13.98
C HIS A 166 -31.18 -45.03 15.38
N VAL A 167 -29.88 -45.31 15.45
CA VAL A 167 -29.16 -45.51 16.71
C VAL A 167 -27.99 -44.55 16.79
N THR A 168 -27.86 -43.93 17.97
CA THR A 168 -26.77 -43.03 18.33
C THR A 168 -25.96 -43.63 19.47
N LYS A 169 -24.65 -43.69 19.27
CA LYS A 169 -23.63 -44.17 20.21
C LYS A 169 -22.59 -43.07 20.34
N LYS A 170 -22.39 -42.58 21.56
CA LYS A 170 -21.52 -41.42 21.81
C LYS A 170 -20.05 -41.82 21.76
N GLN A 171 -19.20 -40.86 21.43
CA GLN A 171 -17.75 -41.08 21.38
C GLN A 171 -17.23 -41.52 22.76
N GLY A 172 -16.66 -42.73 22.82
CA GLY A 172 -16.26 -43.41 24.06
C GLY A 172 -17.20 -44.53 24.54
N GLU A 173 -18.41 -44.68 23.98
CA GLU A 173 -19.33 -45.79 24.29
C GLU A 173 -18.96 -47.07 23.51
N VAL A 174 -17.85 -47.70 23.90
CA VAL A 174 -17.32 -48.91 23.21
C VAL A 174 -18.32 -50.07 23.24
N ILE A 175 -18.76 -50.51 22.05
CA ILE A 175 -19.56 -51.73 21.85
C ILE A 175 -18.64 -52.96 21.90
N ARG A 176 -19.10 -54.03 22.54
CA ARG A 176 -18.37 -55.31 22.65
C ARG A 176 -18.93 -56.36 21.68
N PRO A 177 -18.12 -57.31 21.19
CA PRO A 177 -18.62 -58.40 20.35
C PRO A 177 -19.72 -59.20 21.06
N ASN A 178 -20.84 -59.46 20.38
CA ASN A 178 -22.04 -60.11 20.93
C ASN A 178 -22.72 -59.33 22.08
N GLN A 179 -22.41 -58.03 22.27
CA GLN A 179 -23.24 -57.15 23.10
C GLN A 179 -24.66 -57.10 22.51
N VAL A 180 -25.66 -57.11 23.38
CA VAL A 180 -27.06 -56.92 22.99
C VAL A 180 -27.56 -55.63 23.62
N ASP A 181 -27.95 -54.68 22.78
CA ASP A 181 -28.68 -53.48 23.20
C ASP A 181 -30.19 -53.67 22.96
N VAL A 182 -31.00 -52.94 23.73
CA VAL A 182 -32.47 -53.08 23.73
C VAL A 182 -33.12 -51.74 23.40
N ILE A 183 -33.76 -51.65 22.23
CA ILE A 183 -34.63 -50.51 21.88
C ILE A 183 -36.05 -50.88 22.31
N ARG A 184 -36.54 -50.18 23.33
CA ARG A 184 -37.81 -50.53 23.98
C ARG A 184 -39.01 -50.15 23.11
N GLY A 185 -40.01 -51.03 23.06
CA GLY A 185 -41.22 -50.81 22.29
C GLY A 185 -41.05 -50.92 20.76
N GLU A 186 -39.91 -51.38 20.26
CA GLU A 186 -39.67 -51.61 18.82
C GLU A 186 -39.73 -53.10 18.43
N GLY A 187 -40.36 -53.94 19.26
CA GLY A 187 -40.72 -55.31 18.89
C GLY A 187 -42.03 -55.40 18.09
N MET A 188 -42.58 -56.62 18.03
CA MET A 188 -43.94 -56.85 17.54
C MET A 188 -44.97 -56.18 18.45
N MET A 189 -46.04 -55.65 17.86
CA MET A 189 -47.24 -55.22 18.59
C MET A 189 -47.97 -56.43 19.16
N ASP A 190 -48.36 -56.40 20.44
CA ASP A 190 -49.31 -57.38 20.96
C ASP A 190 -50.67 -57.05 20.35
N GLN A 191 -51.22 -57.95 19.55
CA GLN A 191 -52.46 -57.74 18.79
C GLN A 191 -53.72 -57.82 19.68
N ARG A 192 -53.52 -57.62 20.97
CA ARG A 192 -54.44 -57.57 22.09
C ARG A 192 -54.35 -56.25 22.85
N TYR A 193 -53.29 -55.48 22.61
CA TYR A 193 -52.91 -54.24 23.31
C TYR A 193 -52.17 -53.33 22.31
N LEU A 194 -52.91 -52.53 21.51
CA LEU A 194 -52.33 -51.83 20.36
C LEU A 194 -51.29 -50.75 20.72
N ASP A 195 -51.27 -50.30 21.98
CA ASP A 195 -50.26 -49.40 22.56
C ASP A 195 -49.00 -50.13 23.07
N ARG A 196 -49.06 -51.47 23.17
CA ARG A 196 -47.99 -52.32 23.71
C ARG A 196 -47.27 -53.08 22.60
N ARG A 197 -45.99 -52.77 22.42
CA ARG A 197 -45.04 -53.57 21.63
C ARG A 197 -44.08 -54.32 22.57
N GLY A 198 -43.51 -55.41 22.09
CA GLY A 198 -42.29 -55.99 22.68
C GLY A 198 -41.07 -55.09 22.47
N ASP A 199 -39.89 -55.58 22.82
CA ASP A 199 -38.63 -54.85 22.63
C ASP A 199 -37.85 -55.36 21.40
N LEU A 200 -37.03 -54.50 20.79
CA LEU A 200 -36.06 -54.89 19.75
C LEU A 200 -34.68 -55.08 20.38
N PHE A 201 -34.20 -56.32 20.36
CA PHE A 201 -32.88 -56.73 20.81
C PHE A 201 -31.92 -56.74 19.61
N ILE A 202 -30.97 -55.80 19.59
CA ILE A 202 -29.92 -55.73 18.57
C ILE A 202 -28.66 -56.38 19.12
N SER A 203 -28.26 -57.50 18.53
CA SER A 203 -26.95 -58.10 18.79
C SER A 203 -25.91 -57.53 17.81
N TRP A 204 -24.83 -56.97 18.36
CA TRP A 204 -23.76 -56.37 17.58
C TRP A 204 -22.71 -57.42 17.18
N ASN A 205 -22.59 -57.64 15.88
CA ASN A 205 -21.48 -58.35 15.28
C ASN A 205 -20.43 -57.31 14.83
N ILE A 206 -19.18 -57.46 15.27
CA ILE A 206 -18.11 -56.50 14.98
C ILE A 206 -17.24 -57.08 13.87
N GLU A 207 -17.23 -56.40 12.72
CA GLU A 207 -16.38 -56.74 11.59
C GLU A 207 -14.97 -56.18 11.83
N PHE A 208 -14.03 -57.10 12.07
CA PHE A 208 -12.60 -56.81 12.11
C PHE A 208 -12.05 -56.78 10.69
N PRO A 209 -11.12 -55.85 10.36
CA PRO A 209 -10.42 -55.88 9.07
C PRO A 209 -9.54 -57.14 8.96
N PRO A 210 -9.27 -57.64 7.75
CA PRO A 210 -8.44 -58.83 7.55
C PRO A 210 -6.98 -58.57 7.96
N ASP A 211 -6.25 -59.63 8.33
CA ASP A 211 -4.89 -59.56 8.92
C ASP A 211 -3.84 -58.85 8.02
N ASP A 212 -4.11 -58.70 6.72
CA ASP A 212 -3.25 -58.11 5.70
C ASP A 212 -3.63 -56.67 5.29
N TRP A 213 -4.66 -56.06 5.88
CA TRP A 213 -5.18 -54.74 5.47
C TRP A 213 -4.17 -53.57 5.51
N MET A 214 -3.03 -53.75 6.18
CA MET A 214 -1.91 -52.79 6.23
C MET A 214 -0.74 -53.15 5.27
N ARG A 215 -0.94 -54.03 4.27
CA ARG A 215 0.12 -54.45 3.34
C ARG A 215 -0.28 -54.56 1.86
N SER A 216 -0.31 -53.41 1.18
CA SER A 216 0.33 -53.28 -0.14
C SER A 216 0.91 -51.87 -0.28
N THR A 217 1.99 -51.70 -1.05
CA THR A 217 2.74 -50.42 -1.16
C THR A 217 3.04 -50.03 -2.61
N ASP A 218 2.17 -50.47 -3.51
CA ASP A 218 2.26 -50.26 -4.97
C ASP A 218 0.95 -49.63 -5.48
N ALA A 219 0.53 -48.56 -4.79
CA ALA A 219 -0.55 -47.68 -5.19
C ALA A 219 0.01 -46.29 -5.52
N GLU A 220 -0.65 -45.58 -6.44
CA GLU A 220 -0.40 -44.17 -6.75
C GLU A 220 -0.57 -43.30 -5.49
N LEU A 221 0.06 -42.11 -5.47
CA LEU A 221 0.08 -41.24 -4.28
C LEU A 221 -1.32 -40.80 -3.79
N TRP A 222 -2.34 -40.90 -4.65
CA TRP A 222 -3.76 -40.69 -4.33
C TRP A 222 -4.62 -41.97 -4.49
N GLY A 223 -4.05 -43.06 -5.01
CA GLY A 223 -4.77 -44.25 -5.46
C GLY A 223 -5.40 -45.12 -4.34
N GLY A 224 -4.95 -44.99 -3.09
CA GLY A 224 -5.38 -45.82 -1.95
C GLY A 224 -6.86 -45.76 -1.55
N ARG A 225 -7.70 -45.00 -2.28
CA ARG A 225 -9.16 -44.92 -2.13
C ARG A 225 -9.93 -45.53 -3.31
N PHE A 226 -9.28 -45.79 -4.44
CA PHE A 226 -9.91 -46.15 -5.70
C PHE A 226 -9.93 -47.67 -5.89
N THR A 227 -11.05 -48.20 -6.39
CA THR A 227 -11.33 -49.65 -6.48
C THR A 227 -11.38 -50.18 -7.92
N GLY A 228 -10.93 -49.38 -8.88
CA GLY A 228 -10.87 -49.70 -10.31
C GLY A 228 -9.95 -48.73 -11.05
N GLU A 229 -9.63 -49.06 -12.30
CA GLU A 229 -8.71 -48.30 -13.16
C GLU A 229 -9.34 -46.97 -13.64
N THR A 230 -8.51 -45.94 -13.79
CA THR A 230 -8.89 -44.65 -14.38
C THR A 230 -9.15 -44.82 -15.89
N ASP A 231 -10.21 -44.19 -16.41
CA ASP A 231 -10.50 -44.23 -17.85
C ASP A 231 -9.34 -43.61 -18.67
N PRO A 232 -8.87 -44.23 -19.77
CA PRO A 232 -7.75 -43.71 -20.56
C PRO A 232 -7.94 -42.29 -21.12
N ILE A 233 -9.19 -41.87 -21.38
CA ILE A 233 -9.49 -40.50 -21.81
C ILE A 233 -9.36 -39.54 -20.63
N MET A 234 -9.83 -39.94 -19.45
CA MET A 234 -9.65 -39.14 -18.23
C MET A 234 -8.17 -39.01 -17.85
N HIS A 235 -7.37 -40.08 -17.98
CA HIS A 235 -5.93 -40.02 -17.76
C HIS A 235 -5.25 -39.04 -18.73
N ALA A 236 -5.55 -39.14 -20.03
CA ALA A 236 -4.98 -38.25 -21.06
C ALA A 236 -5.49 -36.80 -20.99
N PHE A 237 -6.58 -36.53 -20.27
CA PHE A 237 -7.10 -35.18 -20.00
C PHE A 237 -6.57 -34.58 -18.67
N ASN A 238 -6.14 -35.43 -17.74
CA ASN A 238 -5.69 -35.05 -16.40
C ASN A 238 -4.15 -34.94 -16.27
N GLU A 239 -3.39 -35.61 -17.13
CA GLU A 239 -1.92 -35.54 -17.13
C GLU A 239 -1.41 -34.12 -17.44
N SER A 240 -0.33 -33.73 -16.78
CA SER A 240 0.38 -32.48 -17.09
C SER A 240 1.86 -32.67 -17.44
N LEU A 241 2.42 -33.89 -17.34
CA LEU A 241 3.81 -34.18 -17.70
C LEU A 241 4.16 -33.81 -19.15
N SER A 242 3.19 -33.76 -20.07
CA SER A 242 3.39 -33.28 -21.44
C SER A 242 3.87 -31.82 -21.51
N TYR A 243 3.56 -30.97 -20.52
CA TYR A 243 3.99 -29.56 -20.45
C TYR A 243 4.70 -29.15 -19.15
N ASP A 244 4.28 -29.64 -17.98
CA ASP A 244 4.78 -29.22 -16.67
C ASP A 244 6.22 -29.67 -16.37
N LYS A 245 6.72 -30.68 -17.09
CA LYS A 245 8.14 -31.12 -17.07
C LYS A 245 9.14 -29.98 -17.31
N ARG A 246 8.71 -28.83 -17.85
CA ARG A 246 9.50 -27.59 -17.90
C ARG A 246 10.00 -27.13 -16.51
N MET A 247 9.33 -27.53 -15.44
CA MET A 247 9.64 -27.18 -14.05
C MET A 247 10.51 -28.23 -13.34
N TRP A 248 11.09 -29.21 -14.04
CA TRP A 248 11.90 -30.27 -13.41
C TRP A 248 13.03 -29.73 -12.52
N ALA A 249 13.67 -28.62 -12.94
CA ALA A 249 14.76 -27.98 -12.22
C ALA A 249 14.30 -27.17 -11.00
N GLN A 250 13.02 -26.83 -10.95
CA GLN A 250 12.37 -26.12 -9.86
C GLN A 250 11.92 -27.12 -8.80
N ASP A 251 11.17 -28.16 -9.17
CA ASP A 251 10.78 -29.23 -8.23
C ASP A 251 12.00 -29.88 -7.57
N ILE A 252 13.09 -30.14 -8.31
CA ILE A 252 14.31 -30.70 -7.72
C ILE A 252 14.93 -29.73 -6.71
N ARG A 253 15.01 -28.42 -6.99
CA ARG A 253 15.49 -27.41 -6.02
C ARG A 253 14.57 -27.33 -4.79
N GLY A 254 13.26 -27.23 -5.00
CA GLY A 254 12.25 -27.18 -3.95
C GLY A 254 12.28 -28.42 -3.05
N SER A 255 12.37 -29.60 -3.66
CA SER A 255 12.51 -30.89 -2.99
C SER A 255 13.84 -31.04 -2.24
N GLN A 256 14.96 -30.52 -2.76
CA GLN A 256 16.24 -30.50 -2.03
C GLN A 256 16.20 -29.58 -0.80
N ALA A 257 15.58 -28.40 -0.90
CA ALA A 257 15.40 -27.52 0.26
C ALA A 257 14.43 -28.13 1.30
N TYR A 258 13.33 -28.73 0.84
CA TYR A 258 12.37 -29.41 1.72
C TYR A 258 13.00 -30.60 2.46
N ALA A 259 13.87 -31.37 1.80
CA ALA A 259 14.64 -32.44 2.45
C ALA A 259 15.53 -31.94 3.60
N LYS A 260 16.12 -30.74 3.50
CA LYS A 260 16.84 -30.11 4.63
C LYS A 260 15.88 -29.68 5.74
N ALA A 261 14.76 -29.05 5.41
CA ALA A 261 13.81 -28.55 6.40
C ALA A 261 13.17 -29.68 7.23
N LEU A 262 12.97 -30.87 6.63
CA LEU A 262 12.51 -32.07 7.35
C LEU A 262 13.49 -32.60 8.41
N ILE A 263 14.76 -32.16 8.41
CA ILE A 263 15.70 -32.40 9.52
C ILE A 263 15.26 -31.58 10.75
N GLY A 264 14.89 -30.31 10.56
CA GLY A 264 14.34 -29.45 11.61
C GLY A 264 13.02 -29.98 12.19
N CYS A 265 12.20 -30.61 11.36
CA CYS A 265 10.99 -31.34 11.79
C CYS A 265 11.28 -32.65 12.54
N GLY A 266 12.52 -33.15 12.57
CA GLY A 266 12.87 -34.46 13.15
C GLY A 266 12.38 -35.68 12.35
N ILE A 267 11.99 -35.49 11.08
CA ILE A 267 11.44 -36.54 10.19
C ILE A 267 12.55 -37.28 9.44
N LEU A 268 13.59 -36.54 9.02
CA LEU A 268 14.79 -37.07 8.38
C LEU A 268 16.00 -36.91 9.29
N THR A 269 16.83 -37.94 9.36
CA THR A 269 18.22 -37.78 9.81
C THR A 269 19.05 -37.09 8.72
N GLU A 270 20.14 -36.41 9.09
CA GLU A 270 21.08 -35.80 8.13
C GLU A 270 21.52 -36.78 7.03
N LYS A 271 21.72 -38.06 7.38
CA LYS A 271 22.09 -39.10 6.43
C LYS A 271 20.98 -39.38 5.40
N GLU A 272 19.73 -39.45 5.83
CA GLU A 272 18.59 -39.68 4.93
C GLU A 272 18.33 -38.46 4.05
N ALA A 273 18.45 -37.24 4.60
CA ALA A 273 18.35 -36.00 3.83
C ALA A 273 19.45 -35.88 2.78
N ASN A 274 20.71 -36.18 3.14
CA ASN A 274 21.81 -36.21 2.17
C ASN A 274 21.60 -37.28 1.09
N GLN A 275 21.13 -38.49 1.46
CA GLN A 275 20.79 -39.53 0.49
C GLN A 275 19.67 -39.09 -0.48
N ILE A 276 18.67 -38.34 0.01
CA ILE A 276 17.62 -37.74 -0.84
C ILE A 276 18.21 -36.67 -1.77
N ILE A 277 19.06 -35.77 -1.26
CA ILE A 277 19.68 -34.69 -2.05
C ILE A 277 20.61 -35.27 -3.12
N GLU A 278 21.42 -36.28 -2.80
CA GLU A 278 22.26 -37.02 -3.76
C GLU A 278 21.40 -37.71 -4.83
N GLY A 279 20.33 -38.41 -4.44
CA GLY A 279 19.39 -39.02 -5.38
C GLY A 279 18.74 -38.01 -6.32
N LEU A 280 18.25 -36.88 -5.79
CA LEU A 280 17.67 -35.78 -6.56
C LEU A 280 18.68 -35.14 -7.52
N ASN A 281 19.97 -35.08 -7.17
CA ASN A 281 21.02 -34.60 -8.09
C ASN A 281 21.24 -35.54 -9.28
N GLU A 282 21.11 -36.87 -9.11
CA GLU A 282 21.16 -37.80 -10.24
C GLU A 282 19.89 -37.72 -11.11
N VAL A 283 18.70 -37.55 -10.51
CA VAL A 283 17.45 -37.28 -11.28
C VAL A 283 17.59 -36.00 -12.12
N GLY A 284 18.18 -34.94 -11.55
CA GLY A 284 18.43 -33.69 -12.27
C GLY A 284 19.34 -33.88 -13.49
N LYS A 285 20.47 -34.59 -13.32
CA LYS A 285 21.35 -34.93 -14.44
C LYS A 285 20.64 -35.74 -15.52
N GLU A 286 19.72 -36.63 -15.17
CA GLU A 286 18.96 -37.40 -16.16
C GLU A 286 18.04 -36.50 -17.00
N TRP A 287 17.44 -35.46 -16.41
CA TRP A 287 16.70 -34.44 -17.17
C TRP A 287 17.63 -33.56 -18.02
N GLU A 288 18.72 -33.04 -17.46
CA GLU A 288 19.70 -32.20 -18.19
C GLU A 288 20.27 -32.89 -19.43
N ASN A 289 20.59 -34.18 -19.32
CA ASN A 289 21.16 -34.98 -20.41
C ASN A 289 20.09 -35.57 -21.34
N GLY A 290 18.79 -35.35 -21.08
CA GLY A 290 17.70 -35.95 -21.85
C GLY A 290 17.64 -37.47 -21.78
N THR A 291 18.19 -38.07 -20.72
CA THR A 291 18.22 -39.54 -20.50
C THR A 291 17.13 -40.03 -19.54
N PHE A 292 16.45 -39.13 -18.85
CA PHE A 292 15.27 -39.43 -18.03
C PHE A 292 14.22 -40.16 -18.86
N LYS A 293 13.54 -41.14 -18.24
CA LYS A 293 12.46 -41.90 -18.88
C LYS A 293 11.19 -41.72 -18.08
N ALA A 294 10.25 -40.96 -18.67
CA ALA A 294 8.86 -40.96 -18.25
C ALA A 294 8.28 -42.37 -18.38
N ALA A 295 7.52 -42.78 -17.38
CA ALA A 295 6.74 -44.01 -17.37
C ALA A 295 5.26 -43.69 -17.66
N PRO A 296 4.46 -44.64 -18.14
CA PRO A 296 3.02 -44.41 -18.39
C PRO A 296 2.24 -43.91 -17.17
N GLU A 297 2.69 -44.27 -15.97
CA GLU A 297 2.13 -43.90 -14.66
C GLU A 297 2.59 -42.54 -14.10
N ASP A 298 3.41 -41.77 -14.82
CA ASP A 298 3.82 -40.43 -14.41
C ASP A 298 2.76 -39.39 -14.82
N GLU A 299 1.85 -39.02 -13.91
CA GLU A 299 0.80 -38.00 -14.13
C GLU A 299 1.39 -36.59 -14.39
N ASP A 300 2.43 -36.23 -13.64
CA ASP A 300 3.00 -34.89 -13.53
C ASP A 300 4.52 -34.94 -13.26
N ILE A 301 5.23 -33.81 -13.39
CA ILE A 301 6.67 -33.75 -13.11
C ILE A 301 7.02 -34.22 -11.69
N HIS A 302 6.15 -33.95 -10.73
CA HIS A 302 6.39 -34.27 -9.33
C HIS A 302 6.34 -35.79 -9.06
N THR A 303 5.41 -36.53 -9.69
CA THR A 303 5.31 -38.00 -9.66
C THR A 303 6.47 -38.64 -10.41
N ALA A 304 6.84 -38.11 -11.58
CA ALA A 304 8.00 -38.56 -12.34
C ALA A 304 9.30 -38.50 -11.51
N ASN A 305 9.56 -37.36 -10.87
CA ASN A 305 10.73 -37.17 -10.02
C ASN A 305 10.68 -38.04 -8.75
N GLU A 306 9.51 -38.17 -8.11
CA GLU A 306 9.33 -38.96 -6.89
C GLU A 306 9.44 -40.48 -7.15
N ARG A 307 8.92 -40.98 -8.28
CA ARG A 307 9.16 -42.35 -8.77
C ARG A 307 10.64 -42.59 -9.03
N ARG A 308 11.30 -41.72 -9.81
CA ARG A 308 12.72 -41.90 -10.14
C ARG A 308 13.62 -41.84 -8.90
N LEU A 309 13.29 -40.99 -7.93
CA LEU A 309 13.95 -40.97 -6.63
C LEU A 309 13.74 -42.30 -5.87
N LYS A 310 12.50 -42.83 -5.81
CA LYS A 310 12.19 -44.14 -5.21
C LYS A 310 12.97 -45.29 -5.86
N GLU A 311 13.18 -45.25 -7.18
CA GLU A 311 14.01 -46.22 -7.91
C GLU A 311 15.51 -46.13 -7.56
N LEU A 312 16.03 -44.92 -7.30
CA LEU A 312 17.44 -44.69 -7.01
C LEU A 312 17.82 -44.95 -5.54
N ILE A 313 16.97 -44.57 -4.58
CA ILE A 313 17.29 -44.63 -3.13
C ILE A 313 16.33 -45.50 -2.30
N GLY A 314 15.32 -46.11 -2.92
CA GLY A 314 14.37 -47.00 -2.26
C GLY A 314 13.44 -46.28 -1.29
N ALA A 315 13.04 -46.98 -0.21
CA ALA A 315 11.99 -46.55 0.71
C ALA A 315 12.24 -45.20 1.42
N VAL A 316 13.49 -44.71 1.46
CA VAL A 316 13.81 -43.39 2.04
C VAL A 316 13.16 -42.25 1.25
N ALA A 317 12.99 -42.41 -0.07
CA ALA A 317 12.31 -41.42 -0.92
C ALA A 317 10.90 -41.07 -0.43
N GLY A 318 10.14 -42.08 0.01
CA GLY A 318 8.76 -41.91 0.49
C GLY A 318 8.61 -41.07 1.77
N LYS A 319 9.72 -40.72 2.45
CA LYS A 319 9.68 -39.74 3.55
C LYS A 319 9.62 -38.29 3.05
N LEU A 320 10.08 -38.00 1.82
CA LEU A 320 10.24 -36.63 1.31
C LEU A 320 8.91 -35.85 1.24
N HIS A 321 7.78 -36.51 0.96
CA HIS A 321 6.48 -35.84 0.89
C HIS A 321 5.90 -35.50 2.28
N THR A 322 6.52 -35.89 3.39
CA THR A 322 5.94 -35.75 4.74
C THR A 322 5.57 -34.28 5.03
N GLY A 323 4.27 -33.98 5.20
CA GLY A 323 3.76 -32.63 5.49
C GLY A 323 3.74 -31.65 4.30
N ARG A 324 4.15 -32.08 3.11
CA ARG A 324 3.98 -31.35 1.85
C ARG A 324 2.67 -31.73 1.18
N SER A 325 2.22 -30.95 0.21
CA SER A 325 1.18 -31.31 -0.75
C SER A 325 1.66 -30.98 -2.17
N ARG A 326 1.04 -31.58 -3.19
CA ARG A 326 1.19 -31.06 -4.56
C ARG A 326 0.74 -29.60 -4.67
N ASN A 327 -0.21 -29.16 -3.85
CA ASN A 327 -0.77 -27.81 -3.88
C ASN A 327 0.26 -26.72 -3.54
N ASP A 328 1.06 -26.90 -2.48
CA ASP A 328 2.12 -25.95 -2.10
C ASP A 328 3.45 -26.22 -2.79
N GLN A 329 3.70 -27.46 -3.25
CA GLN A 329 4.81 -27.81 -4.14
C GLN A 329 4.69 -27.09 -5.50
N VAL A 330 3.62 -27.32 -6.27
CA VAL A 330 3.46 -26.74 -7.62
C VAL A 330 3.39 -25.21 -7.59
N ALA A 331 2.79 -24.62 -6.54
CA ALA A 331 2.78 -23.16 -6.36
C ALA A 331 4.19 -22.60 -6.08
N THR A 332 5.09 -23.38 -5.48
CA THR A 332 6.49 -22.98 -5.27
C THR A 332 7.27 -23.11 -6.58
N ASP A 333 7.09 -24.23 -7.28
CA ASP A 333 7.84 -24.54 -8.49
C ASP A 333 7.49 -23.57 -9.63
N MET A 334 6.20 -23.21 -9.77
CA MET A 334 5.74 -22.21 -10.75
C MET A 334 6.27 -20.80 -10.46
N ARG A 335 6.44 -20.45 -9.18
CA ARG A 335 7.05 -19.16 -8.77
C ARG A 335 8.55 -19.13 -9.01
N MET A 336 9.28 -20.20 -8.65
CA MET A 336 10.71 -20.31 -8.96
C MET A 336 10.94 -20.25 -10.47
N TRP A 337 10.10 -20.94 -11.25
CA TRP A 337 10.17 -20.94 -12.71
C TRP A 337 9.94 -19.53 -13.29
N MET A 338 8.93 -18.81 -12.77
CA MET A 338 8.69 -17.43 -13.19
C MET A 338 9.83 -16.49 -12.75
N LEU A 339 10.43 -16.65 -11.56
CA LEU A 339 11.58 -15.84 -11.15
C LEU A 339 12.78 -16.01 -12.09
N ASP A 340 13.09 -17.25 -12.49
CA ASP A 340 14.16 -17.54 -13.46
C ASP A 340 13.85 -16.88 -14.84
N GLU A 341 12.60 -16.94 -15.32
CA GLU A 341 12.18 -16.38 -16.61
C GLU A 341 12.03 -14.85 -16.60
N LEU A 342 11.69 -14.23 -15.45
CA LEU A 342 11.69 -12.78 -15.26
C LEU A 342 13.09 -12.20 -15.51
N ASP A 343 14.14 -12.83 -14.97
CA ASP A 343 15.51 -12.35 -15.16
C ASP A 343 15.99 -12.50 -16.62
N VAL A 344 15.50 -13.52 -17.34
CA VAL A 344 15.71 -13.66 -18.79
C VAL A 344 15.01 -12.54 -19.56
N LEU A 345 13.73 -12.26 -19.26
CA LEU A 345 12.97 -11.20 -19.93
C LEU A 345 13.54 -9.79 -19.64
N VAL A 346 13.91 -9.50 -18.40
CA VAL A 346 14.58 -8.24 -17.99
C VAL A 346 15.85 -8.02 -18.82
N LYS A 347 16.66 -9.07 -19.01
CA LYS A 347 17.88 -8.99 -19.83
C LYS A 347 17.57 -8.71 -21.30
N LEU A 348 16.59 -9.41 -21.88
CA LEU A 348 16.23 -9.25 -23.30
C LEU A 348 15.63 -7.86 -23.59
N LEU A 349 14.77 -7.32 -22.71
CA LEU A 349 14.23 -5.96 -22.87
C LEU A 349 15.34 -4.90 -22.76
N LYS A 350 16.28 -5.06 -21.83
CA LYS A 350 17.45 -4.17 -21.74
C LYS A 350 18.28 -4.18 -23.03
N GLU A 351 18.50 -5.34 -23.63
CA GLU A 351 19.23 -5.44 -24.90
C GLU A 351 18.52 -4.70 -26.04
N LEU A 352 17.19 -4.85 -26.16
CA LEU A 352 16.35 -4.11 -27.12
C LEU A 352 16.49 -2.58 -26.93
N ILE A 353 16.32 -2.10 -25.69
CA ILE A 353 16.41 -0.67 -25.36
C ILE A 353 17.82 -0.13 -25.65
N CYS A 354 18.88 -0.90 -25.33
CA CYS A 354 20.27 -0.53 -25.64
C CYS A 354 20.49 -0.36 -27.15
N VAL A 355 19.98 -1.29 -27.97
CA VAL A 355 20.09 -1.24 -29.44
C VAL A 355 19.34 -0.02 -29.99
N MET A 356 18.13 0.26 -29.49
CA MET A 356 17.33 1.42 -29.90
C MET A 356 18.00 2.75 -29.53
N ALA A 357 18.50 2.87 -28.29
CA ALA A 357 19.19 4.06 -27.82
C ALA A 357 20.47 4.35 -28.63
N LYS A 358 21.30 3.33 -28.84
CA LYS A 358 22.55 3.44 -29.62
C LYS A 358 22.31 3.83 -31.07
N ARG A 359 21.25 3.31 -31.72
CA ARG A 359 20.86 3.76 -33.06
C ARG A 359 20.39 5.21 -33.06
N ALA A 360 19.55 5.58 -32.11
CA ALA A 360 19.04 6.94 -32.02
C ALA A 360 20.16 7.98 -31.77
N GLU A 361 21.21 7.63 -31.04
CA GLU A 361 22.44 8.42 -30.94
C GLU A 361 23.16 8.53 -32.30
N GLN A 362 23.39 7.41 -32.97
CA GLN A 362 24.13 7.34 -34.25
C GLN A 362 23.40 7.99 -35.44
N GLU A 363 22.07 8.04 -35.41
CA GLU A 363 21.21 8.47 -36.52
C GLU A 363 20.54 9.83 -36.26
N VAL A 364 21.00 10.58 -35.24
CA VAL A 364 20.40 11.84 -34.73
C VAL A 364 20.22 12.94 -35.78
N ASP A 365 21.07 13.00 -36.80
CA ASP A 365 20.98 14.01 -37.87
C ASP A 365 19.90 13.72 -38.92
N VAL A 366 19.26 12.54 -38.90
CA VAL A 366 18.26 12.16 -39.89
C VAL A 366 16.90 12.78 -39.55
N LEU A 367 16.42 13.66 -40.43
CA LEU A 367 15.07 14.23 -40.37
C LEU A 367 14.08 13.39 -41.18
N MET A 368 12.85 13.27 -40.67
CA MET A 368 11.70 12.66 -41.33
C MET A 368 10.42 13.44 -41.01
N PRO A 369 9.35 13.34 -41.82
CA PRO A 369 8.04 13.81 -41.40
C PRO A 369 7.56 13.02 -40.17
N GLY A 370 7.07 13.72 -39.15
CA GLY A 370 6.28 13.15 -38.05
C GLY A 370 4.81 13.10 -38.43
N TYR A 371 4.09 12.11 -37.89
CA TYR A 371 2.72 11.79 -38.33
C TYR A 371 1.67 11.88 -37.21
N THR A 372 0.49 12.39 -37.56
CA THR A 372 -0.75 12.24 -36.78
C THR A 372 -1.87 11.84 -37.76
N HIS A 373 -2.70 10.86 -37.40
CA HIS A 373 -3.72 10.29 -38.31
C HIS A 373 -3.14 9.80 -39.66
N LEU A 374 -1.86 9.38 -39.67
CA LEU A 374 -1.03 9.08 -40.84
C LEU A 374 -0.87 10.24 -41.86
N GLN A 375 -1.30 11.46 -41.50
CA GLN A 375 -0.98 12.69 -42.23
C GLN A 375 0.36 13.26 -41.74
N ARG A 376 1.09 13.93 -42.64
CA ARG A 376 2.32 14.65 -42.29
C ARG A 376 1.96 15.85 -41.41
N ALA A 377 2.55 15.94 -40.22
CA ALA A 377 2.26 17.00 -39.27
C ALA A 377 3.41 18.01 -39.20
N GLN A 378 4.56 17.62 -38.64
CA GLN A 378 5.72 18.48 -38.44
C GLN A 378 7.02 17.69 -38.65
N PRO A 379 8.15 18.33 -39.03
CA PRO A 379 9.44 17.65 -39.09
C PRO A 379 9.86 17.11 -37.72
N ILE A 380 10.40 15.89 -37.68
CA ILE A 380 11.01 15.28 -36.49
C ILE A 380 12.34 14.64 -36.84
N ARG A 381 13.12 14.27 -35.80
CA ARG A 381 14.27 13.38 -35.95
C ARG A 381 13.80 11.93 -35.97
N TRP A 382 14.37 11.10 -36.85
CA TRP A 382 14.17 9.64 -36.83
C TRP A 382 14.46 9.04 -35.44
N SER A 383 15.51 9.54 -34.78
CA SER A 383 15.87 9.20 -33.40
C SER A 383 14.78 9.49 -32.37
N GLN A 384 13.96 10.53 -32.57
CA GLN A 384 12.82 10.82 -31.68
C GLN A 384 11.74 9.74 -31.79
N LEU A 385 11.49 9.24 -33.01
CA LEU A 385 10.57 8.12 -33.24
C LEU A 385 11.10 6.84 -32.57
N LEU A 386 12.36 6.46 -32.81
CA LEU A 386 12.99 5.30 -32.16
C LEU A 386 12.91 5.37 -30.64
N LEU A 387 13.20 6.54 -30.06
CA LEU A 387 13.22 6.72 -28.60
C LEU A 387 11.82 6.82 -27.98
N SER A 388 10.80 7.21 -28.75
CA SER A 388 9.40 7.09 -28.32
C SER A 388 9.01 5.62 -28.11
N HIS A 389 9.42 4.72 -29.03
CA HIS A 389 9.24 3.27 -28.86
C HIS A 389 10.11 2.70 -27.73
N ALA A 390 11.35 3.15 -27.59
CA ALA A 390 12.22 2.72 -26.48
C ALA A 390 11.65 3.11 -25.10
N THR A 391 10.91 4.23 -25.03
CA THR A 391 10.26 4.69 -23.80
C THR A 391 9.07 3.80 -23.42
N TYR A 392 8.31 3.26 -24.38
CA TYR A 392 7.30 2.24 -24.08
C TYR A 392 7.94 0.99 -23.46
N PHE A 393 9.00 0.45 -24.07
CA PHE A 393 9.69 -0.73 -23.55
C PHE A 393 10.42 -0.48 -22.21
N LEU A 394 10.85 0.77 -21.93
CA LEU A 394 11.39 1.15 -20.62
C LEU A 394 10.30 1.11 -19.53
N ASN A 395 9.08 1.59 -19.83
CA ASN A 395 7.95 1.48 -18.92
C ASN A 395 7.50 0.02 -18.73
N ASP A 396 7.58 -0.81 -19.78
CA ASP A 396 7.33 -2.25 -19.67
C ASP A 396 8.38 -2.93 -18.78
N LEU A 397 9.65 -2.56 -18.91
CA LEU A 397 10.74 -3.07 -18.08
C LEU A 397 10.57 -2.67 -16.61
N GLU A 398 10.14 -1.44 -16.31
CA GLU A 398 9.78 -1.01 -14.95
C GLU A 398 8.64 -1.88 -14.37
N ARG A 399 7.59 -2.15 -15.15
CA ARG A 399 6.49 -3.05 -14.75
C ARG A 399 6.96 -4.48 -14.52
N LEU A 400 7.83 -5.00 -15.38
CA LEU A 400 8.39 -6.35 -15.25
C LEU A 400 9.19 -6.50 -13.95
N GLN A 401 10.01 -5.49 -13.62
CA GLN A 401 10.77 -5.46 -12.37
C GLN A 401 9.85 -5.32 -11.14
N SER A 402 8.75 -4.57 -11.25
CA SER A 402 7.81 -4.38 -10.13
C SER A 402 6.92 -5.60 -9.84
N ILE A 403 6.83 -6.58 -10.76
CA ILE A 403 6.14 -7.87 -10.54
C ILE A 403 6.93 -8.78 -9.59
N ARG A 404 8.28 -8.77 -9.66
CA ARG A 404 9.15 -9.73 -8.93
C ARG A 404 8.78 -9.91 -7.44
N PRO A 405 8.56 -8.87 -6.61
CA PRO A 405 8.27 -9.05 -5.18
C PRO A 405 6.95 -9.79 -4.89
N ARG A 406 5.98 -9.78 -5.81
CA ARG A 406 4.70 -10.51 -5.66
C ARG A 406 4.81 -11.97 -6.13
N VAL A 407 5.72 -12.27 -7.06
CA VAL A 407 6.12 -13.64 -7.40
C VAL A 407 6.93 -14.26 -6.26
N SER A 408 7.84 -13.48 -5.67
CA SER A 408 8.83 -13.85 -4.65
C SER A 408 8.27 -14.09 -3.23
N MET A 409 7.07 -14.68 -3.15
CA MET A 409 6.39 -15.11 -1.94
C MET A 409 6.40 -16.65 -1.87
N LEU A 410 7.19 -17.25 -0.97
CA LEU A 410 7.30 -18.71 -0.81
C LEU A 410 5.96 -19.31 -0.33
N PRO A 411 5.31 -20.21 -1.08
CA PRO A 411 4.12 -20.90 -0.61
C PRO A 411 4.45 -22.20 0.15
N LEU A 412 5.56 -22.89 -0.16
CA LEU A 412 6.01 -24.13 0.49
C LEU A 412 5.88 -24.11 2.02
N GLY A 413 5.35 -25.19 2.59
CA GLY A 413 4.95 -25.27 4.00
C GLY A 413 3.52 -24.80 4.27
N ALA A 414 2.73 -24.50 3.23
CA ALA A 414 1.29 -24.28 3.32
C ALA A 414 0.49 -25.60 3.31
N GLY A 415 1.12 -26.72 2.93
CA GLY A 415 0.46 -28.02 2.81
C GLY A 415 -0.70 -27.99 1.81
N PRO A 416 -1.79 -28.74 2.02
CA PRO A 416 -2.91 -28.76 1.08
C PRO A 416 -3.79 -27.50 1.12
N LEU A 417 -3.86 -26.83 2.28
CA LEU A 417 -4.52 -25.51 2.50
C LEU A 417 -4.33 -24.95 3.92
N ALA A 418 -4.02 -25.80 4.91
CA ALA A 418 -4.12 -25.47 6.35
C ALA A 418 -2.77 -25.20 7.05
N GLY A 419 -1.66 -25.19 6.30
CA GLY A 419 -0.30 -25.15 6.84
C GLY A 419 0.30 -26.54 7.01
N ASN A 420 1.63 -26.59 7.16
CA ASN A 420 2.35 -27.79 7.55
C ASN A 420 2.16 -28.07 9.07
N PRO A 421 1.86 -29.31 9.49
CA PRO A 421 1.55 -29.64 10.88
C PRO A 421 2.79 -29.88 11.78
N PHE A 422 4.01 -29.86 11.24
CA PHE A 422 5.23 -30.19 11.97
C PHE A 422 5.91 -28.93 12.49
N ALA A 423 5.86 -28.71 13.81
CA ALA A 423 6.32 -27.49 14.49
C ALA A 423 7.82 -27.14 14.33
N GLY A 424 8.62 -28.00 13.68
CA GLY A 424 10.03 -27.73 13.33
C GLY A 424 10.26 -27.22 11.91
N LEU A 425 9.21 -26.96 11.10
CA LEU A 425 9.36 -26.45 9.74
C LEU A 425 9.55 -24.92 9.73
N ASP A 426 10.79 -24.46 9.60
CA ASP A 426 11.07 -23.04 9.39
C ASP A 426 10.84 -22.62 7.93
N ARG A 427 9.68 -21.99 7.68
CA ARG A 427 9.33 -21.44 6.36
C ARG A 427 10.18 -20.23 5.95
N LYS A 428 10.73 -19.45 6.89
CA LYS A 428 11.66 -18.35 6.56
C LYS A 428 12.99 -18.90 6.07
N LYS A 429 13.54 -19.89 6.79
CA LYS A 429 14.76 -20.57 6.37
C LYS A 429 14.60 -21.25 5.01
N LEU A 430 13.42 -21.81 4.70
CA LEU A 430 13.08 -22.32 3.36
C LEU A 430 13.00 -21.23 2.28
N ALA A 431 12.52 -20.02 2.62
CA ALA A 431 12.48 -18.90 1.67
C ALA A 431 13.91 -18.46 1.31
N GLU A 432 14.77 -18.28 2.31
CA GLU A 432 16.19 -18.00 2.12
C GLU A 432 16.90 -19.09 1.29
N ASP A 433 16.69 -20.37 1.61
CA ASP A 433 17.32 -21.52 0.93
C ASP A 433 16.88 -21.68 -0.54
N LEU A 434 15.77 -21.06 -0.93
CA LEU A 434 15.22 -21.06 -2.29
C LEU A 434 15.27 -19.69 -2.99
N GLY A 435 15.79 -18.65 -2.34
CA GLY A 435 15.93 -17.30 -2.93
C GLY A 435 14.64 -16.48 -3.04
N PHE A 436 13.65 -16.76 -2.18
CA PHE A 436 12.41 -15.97 -2.07
C PHE A 436 12.59 -14.79 -1.08
N ASP A 437 12.02 -13.64 -1.42
CA ASP A 437 12.11 -12.41 -0.61
C ASP A 437 11.24 -12.47 0.67
N ALA A 438 10.14 -13.23 0.65
CA ALA A 438 9.23 -13.39 1.80
C ALA A 438 8.46 -14.73 1.77
N VAL A 439 7.69 -15.00 2.84
CA VAL A 439 6.82 -16.18 2.97
C VAL A 439 5.35 -15.83 2.77
N GLY A 440 4.60 -16.71 2.10
CA GLY A 440 3.14 -16.59 1.96
C GLY A 440 2.45 -16.61 3.33
N ILE A 441 1.83 -15.49 3.72
CA ILE A 441 1.35 -15.23 5.09
C ILE A 441 0.12 -16.04 5.51
N ASN A 442 -0.63 -16.58 4.55
CA ASN A 442 -1.83 -17.39 4.76
C ASN A 442 -1.73 -18.65 3.90
N SER A 443 -1.98 -19.83 4.48
CA SER A 443 -1.81 -21.12 3.78
C SER A 443 -2.86 -21.38 2.71
N MET A 444 -4.10 -20.90 2.90
CA MET A 444 -5.15 -21.03 1.88
C MET A 444 -4.78 -20.20 0.65
N HIS A 445 -4.46 -18.92 0.86
CA HIS A 445 -3.95 -18.04 -0.18
C HIS A 445 -2.71 -18.61 -0.89
N SER A 446 -1.75 -19.15 -0.12
CA SER A 446 -0.48 -19.66 -0.66
C SER A 446 -0.65 -20.76 -1.72
N VAL A 447 -1.75 -21.53 -1.68
CA VAL A 447 -2.02 -22.59 -2.66
C VAL A 447 -3.03 -22.20 -3.74
N SER A 448 -3.94 -21.25 -3.46
CA SER A 448 -4.96 -20.78 -4.40
C SER A 448 -4.49 -19.62 -5.29
N ASP A 449 -3.60 -18.76 -4.80
CA ASP A 449 -3.12 -17.55 -5.50
C ASP A 449 -2.52 -17.89 -6.87
N ARG A 450 -3.01 -17.20 -7.90
CA ARG A 450 -2.47 -17.13 -9.26
C ARG A 450 -2.41 -15.70 -9.80
N ASP A 451 -2.53 -14.69 -8.93
CA ASP A 451 -2.53 -13.26 -9.30
C ASP A 451 -1.18 -12.90 -9.94
N PHE A 452 -0.09 -13.51 -9.47
CA PHE A 452 1.25 -13.38 -10.05
C PHE A 452 1.33 -13.86 -11.51
N ILE A 453 0.49 -14.82 -11.92
CA ILE A 453 0.36 -15.29 -13.31
C ILE A 453 -0.52 -14.33 -14.12
N VAL A 454 -1.60 -13.84 -13.53
CA VAL A 454 -2.46 -12.82 -14.16
C VAL A 454 -1.67 -11.55 -14.47
N GLU A 455 -0.85 -11.04 -13.53
CA GLU A 455 0.02 -9.88 -13.75
C GLU A 455 1.03 -10.12 -14.90
N MET A 456 1.63 -11.32 -14.95
CA MET A 456 2.57 -11.71 -16.00
C MET A 456 1.90 -11.81 -17.38
N LEU A 457 0.68 -12.33 -17.44
CA LEU A 457 -0.15 -12.41 -18.66
C LEU A 457 -0.65 -11.03 -19.11
N MET A 458 -1.04 -10.15 -18.18
CA MET A 458 -1.39 -8.75 -18.47
C MET A 458 -0.16 -7.97 -18.97
N TRP A 459 1.02 -8.20 -18.38
CA TRP A 459 2.27 -7.58 -18.82
C TRP A 459 2.65 -8.00 -20.24
N THR A 460 2.67 -9.31 -20.54
CA THR A 460 2.98 -9.81 -21.89
C THR A 460 1.97 -9.27 -22.92
N SER A 461 0.69 -9.18 -22.55
CA SER A 461 -0.35 -8.55 -23.37
C SER A 461 -0.04 -7.08 -23.67
N LEU A 462 0.25 -6.25 -22.66
CA LEU A 462 0.54 -4.82 -22.87
C LEU A 462 1.84 -4.60 -23.68
N PHE A 463 2.90 -5.32 -23.34
CA PHE A 463 4.16 -5.31 -24.08
C PHE A 463 3.95 -5.67 -25.57
N SER A 464 3.06 -6.62 -25.86
CA SER A 464 2.72 -6.99 -27.23
C SER A 464 2.02 -5.88 -28.01
N VAL A 465 1.26 -5.00 -27.34
CA VAL A 465 0.63 -3.83 -27.98
C VAL A 465 1.71 -2.81 -28.37
N HIS A 466 2.70 -2.57 -27.51
CA HIS A 466 3.83 -1.70 -27.83
C HIS A 466 4.67 -2.25 -28.99
N ILE A 467 4.94 -3.57 -29.00
CA ILE A 467 5.54 -4.26 -30.16
C ILE A 467 4.69 -4.08 -31.42
N SER A 468 3.37 -4.29 -31.34
CA SER A 468 2.47 -4.17 -32.51
C SER A 468 2.47 -2.77 -33.11
N LYS A 469 2.56 -1.73 -32.27
CA LYS A 469 2.65 -0.33 -32.69
C LYS A 469 3.97 -0.03 -33.42
N MET A 470 5.10 -0.51 -32.90
CA MET A 470 6.39 -0.36 -33.57
C MET A 470 6.45 -1.18 -34.87
N ALA A 471 5.81 -2.36 -34.89
CA ALA A 471 5.67 -3.17 -36.09
C ALA A 471 4.84 -2.47 -37.18
N GLU A 472 3.72 -1.83 -36.82
CA GLU A 472 2.89 -1.05 -37.77
C GLU A 472 3.69 0.08 -38.44
N ASP A 473 4.37 0.90 -37.63
CA ASP A 473 5.27 1.95 -38.10
C ASP A 473 6.30 1.39 -39.10
N LEU A 474 7.04 0.35 -38.72
CA LEU A 474 8.09 -0.21 -39.57
C LEU A 474 7.55 -0.93 -40.82
N ILE A 475 6.36 -1.54 -40.77
CA ILE A 475 5.67 -2.10 -41.95
C ILE A 475 5.38 -0.96 -42.93
N ILE A 476 4.71 0.10 -42.48
CA ILE A 476 4.35 1.26 -43.31
C ILE A 476 5.61 1.92 -43.88
N TYR A 477 6.64 2.17 -43.06
CA TYR A 477 7.89 2.79 -43.50
C TYR A 477 8.73 1.90 -44.43
N SER A 478 8.47 0.59 -44.49
CA SER A 478 9.09 -0.36 -45.44
C SER A 478 8.36 -0.51 -46.78
N SER A 479 7.18 0.09 -46.93
CA SER A 479 6.40 0.10 -48.19
C SER A 479 7.15 0.76 -49.36
N SER A 480 6.71 0.52 -50.59
CA SER A 480 7.20 1.22 -51.79
C SER A 480 6.98 2.73 -51.72
N GLU A 481 5.84 3.11 -51.17
CA GLU A 481 5.24 4.44 -51.10
C GLU A 481 6.05 5.36 -50.17
N PHE A 482 6.45 4.83 -49.01
CA PHE A 482 7.34 5.53 -48.08
C PHE A 482 8.81 5.18 -48.41
N GLY A 483 9.20 3.91 -48.23
CA GLY A 483 10.56 3.40 -48.40
C GLY A 483 11.59 4.11 -47.54
N PHE A 484 11.18 4.53 -46.35
CA PHE A 484 12.05 5.17 -45.35
C PHE A 484 12.96 4.13 -44.68
N VAL A 485 12.49 2.89 -44.52
CA VAL A 485 13.21 1.77 -43.91
C VAL A 485 13.32 0.63 -44.93
N GLN A 486 14.43 -0.10 -44.92
CA GLN A 486 14.61 -1.32 -45.68
C GLN A 486 15.12 -2.43 -44.76
N LEU A 487 14.29 -3.45 -44.56
CA LEU A 487 14.61 -4.63 -43.75
C LEU A 487 15.74 -5.46 -44.39
N SER A 488 16.52 -6.11 -43.52
CA SER A 488 17.58 -7.05 -43.90
C SER A 488 16.99 -8.41 -44.30
N ASP A 489 17.74 -9.19 -45.08
CA ASP A 489 17.28 -10.48 -45.62
C ASP A 489 17.11 -11.57 -44.53
N ALA A 490 17.66 -11.35 -43.33
CA ALA A 490 17.47 -12.23 -42.18
C ALA A 490 16.09 -12.10 -41.52
N TYR A 491 15.40 -10.97 -41.72
CA TYR A 491 14.09 -10.66 -41.12
C TYR A 491 13.06 -10.19 -42.16
N SER A 492 13.22 -10.59 -43.42
CA SER A 492 12.23 -10.35 -44.48
C SER A 492 12.27 -11.48 -45.51
N THR A 493 11.13 -11.79 -46.14
CA THR A 493 11.08 -12.82 -47.19
C THR A 493 10.95 -12.19 -48.57
N GLY A 494 11.52 -12.84 -49.59
CA GLY A 494 11.35 -12.44 -50.99
C GLY A 494 10.21 -13.19 -51.67
N SER A 495 9.54 -12.56 -52.64
CA SER A 495 8.68 -13.32 -53.56
C SER A 495 9.53 -14.05 -54.61
N SER A 496 9.26 -15.34 -54.82
CA SER A 496 9.87 -16.15 -55.89
C SER A 496 9.50 -15.69 -57.31
N ILE A 497 8.51 -14.81 -57.45
CA ILE A 497 8.04 -14.24 -58.73
C ILE A 497 8.43 -12.76 -58.86
N MET A 498 8.51 -12.02 -57.75
CA MET A 498 8.76 -10.58 -57.72
C MET A 498 10.03 -10.27 -56.90
N PRO A 499 11.23 -10.27 -57.51
CA PRO A 499 12.50 -10.13 -56.79
C PRO A 499 12.70 -8.77 -56.13
N GLN A 500 11.91 -7.76 -56.50
CA GLN A 500 11.87 -6.44 -55.86
C GLN A 500 11.01 -6.40 -54.58
N LYS A 501 10.15 -7.40 -54.35
CA LYS A 501 9.25 -7.43 -53.18
C LYS A 501 9.91 -8.16 -52.02
N LYS A 502 10.37 -7.39 -51.02
CA LYS A 502 10.58 -7.91 -49.67
C LYS A 502 9.30 -7.75 -48.85
N ASN A 503 8.90 -8.81 -48.15
CA ASN A 503 7.76 -8.82 -47.25
C ASN A 503 8.24 -8.61 -45.80
N PRO A 504 7.56 -7.79 -44.97
CA PRO A 504 7.94 -7.55 -43.58
C PRO A 504 7.45 -8.64 -42.61
N ASP A 505 7.54 -9.92 -42.99
CA ASP A 505 6.96 -11.07 -42.29
C ASP A 505 7.28 -11.11 -40.79
N SER A 506 8.49 -10.72 -40.37
CA SER A 506 8.85 -10.67 -38.96
C SER A 506 8.01 -9.66 -38.18
N LEU A 507 7.72 -8.50 -38.76
CA LEU A 507 6.88 -7.45 -38.17
C LEU A 507 5.40 -7.85 -38.21
N GLU A 508 4.95 -8.49 -39.29
CA GLU A 508 3.58 -9.02 -39.38
C GLU A 508 3.31 -10.10 -38.33
N LEU A 509 4.28 -10.99 -38.07
CA LEU A 509 4.23 -11.98 -37.00
C LEU A 509 4.30 -11.35 -35.60
N LEU A 510 5.15 -10.33 -35.39
CA LEU A 510 5.23 -9.57 -34.14
C LEU A 510 3.87 -8.92 -33.79
N ARG A 511 3.24 -8.26 -34.78
CA ARG A 511 1.89 -7.70 -34.65
C ARG A 511 0.84 -8.79 -34.41
N GLY A 512 0.86 -9.87 -35.20
CA GLY A 512 -0.11 -10.97 -35.13
C GLY A 512 -0.08 -11.74 -33.80
N LYS A 513 1.10 -11.89 -33.17
CA LYS A 513 1.24 -12.58 -31.88
C LYS A 513 0.63 -11.83 -30.70
N SER A 514 0.33 -10.53 -30.83
CA SER A 514 -0.39 -9.78 -29.78
C SER A 514 -1.76 -10.38 -29.45
N GLY A 515 -2.52 -10.82 -30.47
CA GLY A 515 -3.82 -11.47 -30.26
C GLY A 515 -3.74 -12.80 -29.52
N ARG A 516 -2.63 -13.54 -29.64
CA ARG A 516 -2.38 -14.79 -28.89
C ARG A 516 -2.10 -14.51 -27.42
N LEU A 517 -1.24 -13.53 -27.13
CA LEU A 517 -0.91 -13.11 -25.77
C LEU A 517 -2.14 -12.59 -25.01
N PHE A 518 -2.92 -11.71 -25.66
CA PHE A 518 -4.18 -11.23 -25.11
C PHE A 518 -5.21 -12.36 -24.91
N GLY A 519 -5.28 -13.32 -25.84
CA GLY A 519 -6.13 -14.51 -25.73
C GLY A 519 -5.78 -15.39 -24.53
N ASN A 520 -4.48 -15.66 -24.32
CA ASN A 520 -3.98 -16.43 -23.17
C ASN A 520 -4.35 -15.74 -21.84
N MET A 521 -4.16 -14.42 -21.76
CA MET A 521 -4.54 -13.61 -20.60
C MET A 521 -6.04 -13.65 -20.33
N SER A 522 -6.86 -13.40 -21.35
CA SER A 522 -8.32 -13.38 -21.21
C SER A 522 -8.89 -14.77 -20.90
N GLY A 523 -8.30 -15.84 -21.44
CA GLY A 523 -8.73 -17.21 -21.16
C GLY A 523 -8.48 -17.59 -19.71
N PHE A 524 -7.24 -17.44 -19.24
CA PHE A 524 -6.90 -17.78 -17.85
C PHE A 524 -7.64 -16.92 -16.82
N MET A 525 -7.86 -15.63 -17.10
CA MET A 525 -8.63 -14.75 -16.22
C MET A 525 -10.11 -15.19 -16.10
N VAL A 526 -10.67 -15.81 -17.15
CA VAL A 526 -12.02 -16.41 -17.10
C VAL A 526 -12.00 -17.75 -16.35
N SER A 527 -10.97 -18.59 -16.50
CA SER A 527 -10.80 -19.82 -15.72
C SER A 527 -10.64 -19.57 -14.21
N LEU A 528 -9.99 -18.46 -13.82
CA LEU A 528 -9.84 -18.04 -12.43
C LEU A 528 -11.12 -17.41 -11.84
N LYS A 529 -12.04 -16.93 -12.68
CA LYS A 529 -13.21 -16.12 -12.27
C LYS A 529 -14.25 -16.97 -11.51
N GLY A 530 -14.28 -16.80 -10.20
CA GLY A 530 -15.33 -17.34 -9.33
C GLY A 530 -15.14 -18.78 -8.89
N ILE A 531 -13.92 -19.32 -9.01
CA ILE A 531 -13.58 -20.60 -8.35
C ILE A 531 -13.73 -20.45 -6.82
N PRO A 532 -14.24 -21.47 -6.12
CA PRO A 532 -14.38 -21.42 -4.66
C PRO A 532 -13.02 -21.59 -3.98
N SER A 533 -12.87 -21.07 -2.76
CA SER A 533 -11.71 -21.42 -1.93
C SER A 533 -11.68 -22.93 -1.65
N THR A 534 -10.55 -23.63 -1.73
CA THR A 534 -9.18 -23.10 -1.81
C THR A 534 -8.46 -23.48 -3.12
N TYR A 535 -8.00 -24.73 -3.25
CA TYR A 535 -7.36 -25.24 -4.47
C TYR A 535 -8.37 -26.11 -5.23
N ASN A 536 -8.47 -25.90 -6.54
CA ASN A 536 -9.32 -26.67 -7.45
C ASN A 536 -8.47 -27.13 -8.65
N LYS A 537 -8.83 -28.23 -9.32
CA LYS A 537 -8.05 -28.76 -10.47
C LYS A 537 -8.03 -27.78 -11.65
N ASP A 538 -8.98 -26.85 -11.72
CA ASP A 538 -9.01 -25.69 -12.62
C ASP A 538 -7.70 -24.88 -12.59
N LEU A 539 -6.98 -24.88 -11.46
CA LEU A 539 -5.66 -24.28 -11.30
C LEU A 539 -4.51 -25.10 -11.95
N GLN A 540 -4.82 -26.10 -12.77
CA GLN A 540 -3.88 -26.80 -13.66
C GLN A 540 -3.69 -26.03 -14.98
N GLU A 541 -4.71 -25.28 -15.43
CA GLU A 541 -4.77 -24.43 -16.63
C GLU A 541 -3.85 -23.19 -16.56
N ASP A 542 -3.10 -23.01 -15.48
CA ASP A 542 -2.21 -21.87 -15.24
C ASP A 542 -0.88 -21.96 -16.01
N LYS A 543 -0.47 -23.19 -16.36
CA LYS A 543 0.83 -23.51 -16.94
C LYS A 543 0.91 -23.19 -18.43
N GLU A 544 0.07 -23.80 -19.26
CA GLU A 544 0.12 -23.67 -20.71
C GLU A 544 0.00 -22.22 -21.24
N PRO A 545 -1.00 -21.40 -20.85
CA PRO A 545 -1.11 -20.02 -21.34
C PRO A 545 0.06 -19.16 -20.88
N LEU A 546 0.64 -19.41 -19.70
CA LEU A 546 1.83 -18.69 -19.23
C LEU A 546 3.10 -19.13 -19.97
N PHE A 547 3.34 -20.43 -20.10
CA PHE A 547 4.50 -20.98 -20.83
C PHE A 547 4.53 -20.49 -22.29
N ASP A 548 3.39 -20.54 -22.99
CA ASP A 548 3.28 -20.01 -24.35
C ASP A 548 3.52 -18.50 -24.41
N SER A 549 3.00 -17.75 -23.43
CA SER A 549 3.13 -16.29 -23.41
C SER A 549 4.56 -15.84 -23.15
N ILE A 550 5.27 -16.51 -22.25
CA ILE A 550 6.69 -16.26 -21.94
C ILE A 550 7.57 -16.60 -23.15
N ASP A 551 7.40 -17.77 -23.77
CA ASP A 551 8.20 -18.17 -24.95
C ASP A 551 7.90 -17.31 -26.17
N THR A 552 6.62 -17.00 -26.42
CA THR A 552 6.22 -16.04 -27.46
C THR A 552 6.86 -14.68 -27.20
N THR A 553 6.87 -14.20 -25.96
CA THR A 553 7.43 -12.87 -25.63
C THR A 553 8.94 -12.83 -25.80
N LYS A 554 9.68 -13.83 -25.30
CA LYS A 554 11.13 -13.95 -25.52
C LYS A 554 11.50 -13.91 -27.00
N ALA A 555 10.80 -14.71 -27.82
CA ALA A 555 10.99 -14.73 -29.27
C ALA A 555 10.65 -13.37 -29.92
N CYS A 556 9.56 -12.73 -29.51
CA CYS A 556 9.19 -11.41 -30.01
C CYS A 556 10.24 -10.33 -29.69
N VAL A 557 10.79 -10.31 -28.47
CA VAL A 557 11.85 -9.36 -28.09
C VAL A 557 13.09 -9.60 -28.96
N GLN A 558 13.54 -10.84 -29.09
CA GLN A 558 14.74 -11.19 -29.86
C GLN A 558 14.60 -10.87 -31.35
N ILE A 559 13.45 -11.16 -31.96
CA ILE A 559 13.16 -10.82 -33.36
C ILE A 559 13.13 -9.29 -33.55
N LEU A 560 12.51 -8.54 -32.64
CA LEU A 560 12.48 -7.07 -32.74
C LEU A 560 13.88 -6.47 -32.57
N THR A 561 14.68 -6.94 -31.60
CA THR A 561 16.10 -6.55 -31.47
C THR A 561 16.90 -6.86 -32.74
N GLY A 562 16.65 -8.01 -33.37
CA GLY A 562 17.25 -8.40 -34.65
C GLY A 562 16.87 -7.49 -35.82
N VAL A 563 15.58 -7.16 -35.96
CA VAL A 563 15.08 -6.20 -36.96
C VAL A 563 15.71 -4.82 -36.71
N VAL A 564 15.59 -4.30 -35.50
CA VAL A 564 16.02 -2.95 -35.15
C VAL A 564 17.54 -2.79 -35.21
N SER A 565 18.32 -3.83 -34.92
CA SER A 565 19.78 -3.78 -35.09
C SER A 565 20.26 -3.85 -36.54
N THR A 566 19.48 -4.44 -37.46
CA THR A 566 19.94 -4.74 -38.84
C THR A 566 19.21 -4.01 -39.97
N MET A 567 18.04 -3.40 -39.72
CA MET A 567 17.32 -2.62 -40.74
C MET A 567 18.10 -1.37 -41.17
N THR A 568 18.03 -1.01 -42.44
CA THR A 568 18.69 0.20 -42.97
C THR A 568 17.69 1.32 -43.17
N ILE A 569 18.12 2.57 -43.02
CA ILE A 569 17.26 3.76 -43.22
C ILE A 569 17.67 4.53 -44.47
N ASN A 570 16.69 5.10 -45.16
CA ASN A 570 16.88 5.94 -46.34
C ASN A 570 16.67 7.41 -45.96
N ALA A 571 17.70 8.01 -45.36
CA ALA A 571 17.69 9.41 -44.94
C ALA A 571 17.39 10.41 -46.08
N GLN A 572 17.70 10.05 -47.35
CA GLN A 572 17.35 10.87 -48.52
C GLN A 572 15.84 10.84 -48.81
N LYS A 573 15.20 9.66 -48.77
CA LYS A 573 13.73 9.56 -48.88
C LYS A 573 13.02 10.20 -47.68
N MET A 574 13.51 10.01 -46.46
CA MET A 574 12.95 10.64 -45.26
C MET A 574 13.00 12.17 -45.35
N ARG A 575 14.15 12.77 -45.71
CA ARG A 575 14.28 14.23 -45.86
C ARG A 575 13.53 14.75 -47.10
N GLY A 576 13.46 13.98 -48.18
CA GLY A 576 12.68 14.30 -49.39
C GLY A 576 11.16 14.15 -49.25
N ALA A 577 10.67 13.61 -48.12
CA ALA A 577 9.25 13.55 -47.77
C ALA A 577 8.82 14.69 -46.84
N LEU A 578 9.73 15.61 -46.50
CA LEU A 578 9.40 16.88 -45.84
C LEU A 578 8.89 17.87 -46.89
N THR A 579 7.80 18.57 -46.58
CA THR A 579 7.15 19.55 -47.47
C THR A 579 6.91 20.87 -46.73
N THR A 580 6.77 21.95 -47.48
CA THR A 580 6.81 23.34 -46.96
C THR A 580 5.50 23.78 -46.29
N ASP A 581 4.40 23.11 -46.60
CA ASP A 581 3.12 23.15 -45.88
C ASP A 581 3.27 22.80 -44.38
N MET A 582 4.11 21.82 -44.04
CA MET A 582 4.39 21.39 -42.67
C MET A 582 4.98 22.51 -41.78
N LEU A 583 5.49 23.58 -42.39
CA LEU A 583 6.11 24.72 -41.73
C LEU A 583 5.15 25.90 -41.55
N ALA A 584 3.88 25.77 -41.94
CA ALA A 584 2.83 26.77 -41.68
C ALA A 584 2.60 27.00 -40.18
N THR A 585 2.82 25.99 -39.31
CA THR A 585 2.82 26.22 -37.86
C THR A 585 3.99 27.11 -37.45
N ASP A 586 5.21 26.83 -37.93
CA ASP A 586 6.42 27.60 -37.62
C ASP A 586 6.34 29.06 -38.11
N LEU A 587 5.54 29.34 -39.15
CA LEU A 587 5.20 30.69 -39.61
C LEU A 587 4.29 31.45 -38.62
N ALA A 588 3.27 30.79 -38.06
CA ALA A 588 2.44 31.39 -37.00
C ALA A 588 3.29 31.66 -35.75
N ASP A 589 4.07 30.67 -35.35
CA ASP A 589 5.03 30.69 -34.24
C ASP A 589 6.09 31.82 -34.37
N TYR A 590 6.50 32.16 -35.58
CA TYR A 590 7.38 33.30 -35.87
C TYR A 590 6.72 34.64 -35.49
N LEU A 591 5.45 34.84 -35.84
CA LEU A 591 4.69 36.04 -35.46
C LEU A 591 4.40 36.10 -33.95
N VAL A 592 4.19 34.96 -33.29
CA VAL A 592 4.05 34.90 -31.82
C VAL A 592 5.33 35.38 -31.14
N ARG A 593 6.51 35.00 -31.66
CA ARG A 593 7.81 35.48 -31.16
C ARG A 593 8.04 36.98 -31.40
N LYS A 594 7.29 37.61 -32.31
CA LYS A 594 7.22 39.08 -32.48
C LYS A 594 6.08 39.75 -31.67
N GLY A 595 5.36 38.99 -30.84
CA GLY A 595 4.38 39.52 -29.88
C GLY A 595 2.92 39.50 -30.33
N ILE A 596 2.59 38.91 -31.49
CA ILE A 596 1.21 38.83 -31.99
C ILE A 596 0.47 37.65 -31.31
N PRO A 597 -0.79 37.80 -30.85
CA PRO A 597 -1.54 36.73 -30.20
C PRO A 597 -1.74 35.50 -31.10
N PHE A 598 -1.53 34.28 -30.56
CA PHE A 598 -1.52 33.04 -31.35
C PHE A 598 -2.73 32.85 -32.29
N ARG A 599 -3.96 33.14 -31.84
CA ARG A 599 -5.18 33.04 -32.69
C ARG A 599 -5.12 33.93 -33.93
N GLU A 600 -4.53 35.11 -33.82
CA GLU A 600 -4.32 36.03 -34.94
C GLU A 600 -3.22 35.50 -35.87
N THR A 601 -2.11 35.01 -35.31
CA THR A 601 -1.01 34.40 -36.11
C THR A 601 -1.44 33.15 -36.88
N HIS A 602 -2.36 32.36 -36.32
CA HIS A 602 -2.94 31.19 -36.98
C HIS A 602 -3.82 31.61 -38.16
N HIS A 603 -4.64 32.66 -38.00
CA HIS A 603 -5.41 33.22 -39.11
C HIS A 603 -4.49 33.81 -40.19
N ILE A 604 -3.43 34.51 -39.81
CA ILE A 604 -2.44 35.07 -40.75
C ILE A 604 -1.72 33.94 -41.52
N SER A 605 -1.30 32.88 -40.84
CA SER A 605 -0.66 31.72 -41.49
C SER A 605 -1.63 30.98 -42.42
N GLY A 606 -2.89 30.75 -42.00
CA GLY A 606 -3.93 30.21 -42.89
C GLY A 606 -4.20 31.08 -44.12
N SER A 607 -4.15 32.41 -43.97
CA SER A 607 -4.20 33.35 -45.10
C SER A 607 -2.98 33.26 -46.03
N ALA A 608 -1.79 32.94 -45.49
CA ALA A 608 -0.58 32.73 -46.29
C ALA A 608 -0.63 31.39 -47.06
N VAL A 609 -1.07 30.31 -46.42
CA VAL A 609 -1.33 29.01 -47.08
C VAL A 609 -2.31 29.21 -48.23
N LYS A 610 -3.45 29.86 -47.97
CA LYS A 610 -4.41 30.17 -49.03
C LYS A 610 -3.82 31.05 -50.14
N MET A 611 -2.97 32.03 -49.82
CA MET A 611 -2.32 32.87 -50.84
C MET A 611 -1.38 32.06 -51.74
N ALA A 612 -0.71 31.03 -51.21
CA ALA A 612 0.11 30.12 -51.99
C ALA A 612 -0.77 29.20 -52.88
N GLU A 613 -1.86 28.64 -52.33
CA GLU A 613 -2.86 27.85 -53.07
C GLU A 613 -3.51 28.64 -54.22
N ASP A 614 -4.03 29.85 -53.95
CA ASP A 614 -4.67 30.74 -54.93
C ASP A 614 -3.69 31.17 -56.06
N ARG A 615 -2.37 31.04 -55.85
CA ARG A 615 -1.31 31.31 -56.83
C ARG A 615 -0.72 30.06 -57.49
N GLY A 616 -0.96 28.87 -56.95
CA GLY A 616 -0.35 27.62 -57.39
C GLY A 616 1.17 27.54 -57.14
N CYS A 617 1.66 28.09 -56.04
CA CYS A 617 3.07 28.05 -55.61
C CYS A 617 3.23 27.45 -54.21
N GLU A 618 4.47 27.16 -53.78
CA GLU A 618 4.74 26.73 -52.42
C GLU A 618 4.63 27.88 -51.41
N LEU A 619 4.41 27.55 -50.13
CA LEU A 619 4.36 28.55 -49.05
C LEU A 619 5.69 29.32 -48.90
N SER A 620 6.81 28.69 -49.30
CA SER A 620 8.14 29.33 -49.34
C SER A 620 8.39 30.24 -50.54
N ASP A 621 7.61 30.13 -51.61
CA ASP A 621 7.76 30.96 -52.82
C ASP A 621 7.20 32.38 -52.63
N LEU A 622 6.41 32.60 -51.57
CA LEU A 622 5.87 33.91 -51.22
C LEU A 622 7.00 34.89 -50.84
N THR A 623 6.94 36.09 -51.41
CA THR A 623 7.95 37.13 -51.18
C THR A 623 7.75 37.84 -49.83
N LEU A 624 8.76 38.56 -49.35
CA LEU A 624 8.59 39.42 -48.17
C LEU A 624 7.48 40.46 -48.38
N ASP A 625 7.34 41.01 -49.59
CA ASP A 625 6.29 41.96 -49.91
C ASP A 625 4.89 41.32 -49.82
N ASP A 626 4.75 40.05 -50.22
CA ASP A 626 3.51 39.27 -50.05
C ASP A 626 3.17 39.07 -48.56
N PHE A 627 4.15 38.65 -47.76
CA PHE A 627 3.96 38.50 -46.30
C PHE A 627 3.62 39.85 -45.64
N LEU A 628 4.22 40.96 -46.07
CA LEU A 628 3.89 42.30 -45.58
C LEU A 628 2.46 42.74 -45.93
N THR A 629 1.82 42.19 -46.97
CA THR A 629 0.37 42.41 -47.20
C THR A 629 -0.52 41.73 -46.15
N LEU A 630 -0.02 40.68 -45.49
CA LEU A 630 -0.74 39.92 -44.47
C LEU A 630 -0.49 40.45 -43.05
N ASN A 631 0.74 40.84 -42.73
CA ASN A 631 1.04 41.51 -41.45
C ASN A 631 2.34 42.35 -41.52
N PRO A 632 2.36 43.60 -41.00
CA PRO A 632 3.55 44.46 -41.03
C PRO A 632 4.70 44.01 -40.11
N ALA A 633 4.52 42.98 -39.27
CA ALA A 633 5.58 42.42 -38.43
C ALA A 633 6.50 41.43 -39.17
N PHE A 634 6.21 41.06 -40.43
CA PHE A 634 7.11 40.21 -41.21
C PHE A 634 8.39 40.95 -41.61
N GLU A 635 9.53 40.30 -41.37
CA GLU A 635 10.86 40.80 -41.73
C GLU A 635 11.58 39.77 -42.63
N ALA A 636 12.70 40.16 -43.25
CA ALA A 636 13.46 39.29 -44.17
C ALA A 636 13.98 37.98 -43.52
N ASP A 637 13.97 37.86 -42.20
CA ASP A 637 14.32 36.63 -41.49
C ASP A 637 13.18 35.57 -41.48
N VAL A 638 11.97 35.90 -41.95
CA VAL A 638 10.88 34.94 -42.17
C VAL A 638 11.31 33.78 -43.08
N GLN A 639 12.24 34.02 -43.99
CA GLN A 639 12.80 33.00 -44.89
C GLN A 639 13.54 31.87 -44.13
N LYS A 640 13.88 32.06 -42.85
CA LYS A 640 14.40 31.01 -41.95
C LYS A 640 13.31 30.12 -41.34
N VAL A 641 12.04 30.33 -41.66
CA VAL A 641 10.96 29.40 -41.32
C VAL A 641 11.01 28.15 -42.20
N TRP A 642 11.50 28.29 -43.43
CA TRP A 642 11.49 27.24 -44.47
C TRP A 642 12.61 26.20 -44.36
N ASP A 643 13.43 26.24 -43.31
CA ASP A 643 14.41 25.19 -43.02
C ASP A 643 13.86 24.19 -41.98
N PRO A 644 13.60 22.93 -42.35
CA PRO A 644 13.19 21.89 -41.40
C PRO A 644 14.20 21.65 -40.27
N GLU A 645 15.48 21.99 -40.47
CA GLU A 645 16.52 21.88 -39.44
C GLU A 645 16.31 22.93 -38.32
N GLU A 646 16.01 24.17 -38.69
CA GLU A 646 15.58 25.22 -37.75
C GLU A 646 14.26 24.85 -37.05
N SER A 647 13.31 24.25 -37.78
CA SER A 647 12.05 23.79 -37.22
C SER A 647 12.25 22.76 -36.09
N VAL A 648 13.06 21.72 -36.30
CA VAL A 648 13.37 20.76 -35.23
C VAL A 648 14.21 21.37 -34.11
N GLU A 649 15.18 22.24 -34.40
CA GLU A 649 16.03 22.84 -33.37
C GLU A 649 15.30 23.84 -32.45
N ARG A 650 14.21 24.46 -32.91
CA ARG A 650 13.32 25.30 -32.09
C ARG A 650 12.50 24.47 -31.08
N ARG A 651 12.24 23.19 -31.36
CA ARG A 651 11.51 22.26 -30.49
C ARG A 651 12.44 21.69 -29.41
N ASN A 652 12.97 22.56 -28.55
CA ASN A 652 14.06 22.28 -27.61
C ASN A 652 13.68 22.18 -26.12
N ALA A 653 12.38 22.23 -25.80
CA ALA A 653 11.89 21.82 -24.49
C ALA A 653 12.16 20.32 -24.23
N ILE A 654 12.07 19.89 -22.97
CA ILE A 654 12.19 18.47 -22.60
C ILE A 654 11.10 17.67 -23.33
N GLY A 655 11.51 16.58 -24.01
CA GLY A 655 10.63 15.79 -24.87
C GLY A 655 10.41 16.34 -26.29
N GLY A 656 10.90 17.55 -26.60
CA GLY A 656 10.95 18.08 -27.97
C GLY A 656 11.99 17.37 -28.85
N THR A 657 12.02 17.68 -30.16
CA THR A 657 12.80 16.95 -31.18
C THR A 657 14.14 17.58 -31.59
N SER A 658 14.66 18.60 -30.89
CA SER A 658 15.98 19.20 -31.20
C SER A 658 17.15 18.31 -30.76
N ARG A 659 18.36 18.54 -31.31
CA ARG A 659 19.60 17.89 -30.79
C ARG A 659 19.90 18.24 -29.33
N ARG A 660 19.33 19.34 -28.81
CA ARG A 660 19.61 19.87 -27.46
C ARG A 660 18.55 19.52 -26.43
N ALA A 661 17.35 19.13 -26.86
CA ALA A 661 16.39 18.49 -25.97
C ALA A 661 17.04 17.19 -25.45
N PRO A 662 16.89 16.84 -24.16
CA PRO A 662 17.55 15.67 -23.55
C PRO A 662 16.93 14.33 -23.98
N ILE A 663 16.55 14.20 -25.25
CA ILE A 663 16.10 12.97 -25.93
C ILE A 663 17.13 11.85 -25.72
N ALA A 664 18.37 12.11 -26.15
CA ALA A 664 19.52 11.24 -25.95
C ALA A 664 20.10 11.32 -24.53
N GLY A 665 19.61 12.23 -23.70
CA GLY A 665 19.95 12.29 -22.28
C GLY A 665 19.13 11.28 -21.48
N ALA A 666 17.80 11.44 -21.45
CA ALA A 666 16.91 10.62 -20.65
C ALA A 666 17.07 9.13 -20.93
N VAL A 667 16.95 8.68 -22.19
CA VAL A 667 17.00 7.23 -22.48
C VAL A 667 18.41 6.67 -22.31
N THR A 668 19.46 7.38 -22.73
CA THR A 668 20.84 6.86 -22.59
C THR A 668 21.32 6.88 -21.14
N THR A 669 20.96 7.88 -20.34
CA THR A 669 21.24 7.91 -18.89
C THR A 669 20.40 6.88 -18.15
N SER A 670 19.11 6.70 -18.47
CA SER A 670 18.32 5.58 -17.92
C SER A 670 18.90 4.22 -18.31
N THR A 671 19.38 4.05 -19.54
CA THR A 671 19.99 2.79 -20.01
C THR A 671 21.34 2.54 -19.34
N LEU A 672 22.19 3.56 -19.19
CA LEU A 672 23.45 3.48 -18.45
C LEU A 672 23.21 3.26 -16.95
N ALA A 673 22.17 3.85 -16.36
CA ALA A 673 21.77 3.59 -15.00
C ALA A 673 21.25 2.15 -14.82
N LEU A 674 20.40 1.65 -15.72
CA LEU A 674 19.87 0.27 -15.67
C LEU A 674 20.93 -0.79 -16.02
N LEU A 675 21.97 -0.44 -16.78
CA LEU A 675 23.15 -1.29 -16.99
C LEU A 675 24.06 -1.26 -15.76
N ALA A 676 24.38 -0.08 -15.21
CA ALA A 676 25.15 0.05 -13.99
C ALA A 676 24.50 -0.70 -12.83
N LEU A 677 23.18 -0.55 -12.62
CA LEU A 677 22.39 -1.27 -11.62
C LEU A 677 22.44 -2.80 -11.76
N GLN A 678 22.86 -3.35 -12.91
CA GLN A 678 23.03 -4.79 -13.12
C GLN A 678 24.49 -5.27 -13.20
N SER A 679 25.45 -4.38 -13.50
CA SER A 679 26.87 -4.68 -13.32
C SER A 679 27.38 -4.40 -11.90
N VAL A 680 26.54 -3.82 -11.04
CA VAL A 680 26.91 -3.41 -9.67
C VAL A 680 26.42 -4.39 -8.60
N SER A 681 25.44 -5.26 -8.86
CA SER A 681 24.91 -6.23 -7.87
C SER A 681 25.85 -7.40 -7.51
N ALA A 682 27.15 -7.24 -7.75
CA ALA A 682 28.20 -8.20 -7.40
C ALA A 682 29.47 -7.55 -6.79
N ASP A 683 29.61 -6.21 -6.78
CA ASP A 683 30.89 -5.55 -6.47
C ASP A 683 30.79 -4.21 -5.67
N VAL A 684 29.62 -3.79 -5.19
CA VAL A 684 29.48 -2.49 -4.45
C VAL A 684 30.28 -2.43 -3.15
N ASP A 685 30.57 -3.59 -2.57
CA ASP A 685 30.99 -3.71 -1.17
C ASP A 685 32.50 -3.69 -0.94
N ALA A 686 33.28 -3.71 -2.04
CA ALA A 686 34.74 -3.67 -1.99
C ALA A 686 35.31 -2.31 -1.53
N ASP A 687 34.57 -1.21 -1.76
CA ASP A 687 35.07 0.17 -1.66
C ASP A 687 34.49 0.95 -0.45
N ARG A 688 33.76 0.28 0.44
CA ARG A 688 33.21 0.87 1.68
C ARG A 688 34.19 0.75 2.85
N PRO A 689 34.42 1.81 3.65
CA PRO A 689 35.08 1.67 4.95
C PRO A 689 34.28 0.72 5.83
N LYS A 690 34.93 -0.25 6.47
CA LYS A 690 34.26 -1.19 7.37
C LYS A 690 33.93 -0.54 8.70
N PHE A 691 32.79 -0.92 9.28
CA PHE A 691 32.43 -0.56 10.64
C PHE A 691 33.48 -1.09 11.65
N VAL A 692 33.77 -0.28 12.66
CA VAL A 692 34.63 -0.64 13.79
C VAL A 692 33.95 -0.09 15.05
N PRO A 693 33.43 -0.95 15.95
CA PRO A 693 32.80 -0.48 17.17
C PRO A 693 33.73 0.39 18.00
N SER A 694 33.29 1.60 18.34
CA SER A 694 34.01 2.50 19.24
C SER A 694 34.04 1.92 20.65
N THR A 695 35.18 2.10 21.33
CA THR A 695 35.40 1.68 22.72
C THR A 695 35.20 2.84 23.71
N VAL A 696 34.38 3.84 23.38
CA VAL A 696 34.08 4.96 24.30
C VAL A 696 33.10 4.53 25.39
N GLU A 697 33.54 4.57 26.64
CA GLU A 697 32.72 4.26 27.81
C GLU A 697 31.81 5.44 28.21
N GLY A 698 30.50 5.26 28.10
CA GLY A 698 29.47 6.14 28.70
C GLY A 698 28.89 5.57 30.00
N LEU A 699 27.72 6.09 30.40
CA LEU A 699 26.85 5.46 31.42
C LEU A 699 25.94 4.40 30.78
N PHE A 700 25.55 4.62 29.52
CA PHE A 700 25.01 3.63 28.60
C PHE A 700 25.51 3.96 27.19
N VAL A 701 25.90 2.95 26.42
CA VAL A 701 26.34 3.09 25.02
C VAL A 701 25.80 1.93 24.20
N GLU A 702 25.23 2.23 23.03
CA GLU A 702 24.72 1.24 22.08
C GLU A 702 25.13 1.60 20.65
N GLN A 703 25.52 0.58 19.89
CA GLN A 703 25.99 0.60 18.50
C GLN A 703 25.43 -0.63 17.74
N PHE A 704 24.30 -1.16 18.22
CA PHE A 704 23.54 -2.34 17.76
C PHE A 704 24.32 -3.62 17.39
N THR A 705 25.58 -3.72 17.83
CA THR A 705 26.46 -4.88 17.64
C THR A 705 25.81 -6.22 18.06
N PRO A 706 26.18 -7.36 17.43
CA PRO A 706 25.52 -8.66 17.62
C PRO A 706 25.21 -9.04 19.08
N GLY A 707 24.05 -9.65 19.30
CA GLY A 707 23.51 -9.91 20.65
C GLY A 707 22.72 -8.74 21.25
N TRP A 708 22.31 -7.76 20.42
CA TRP A 708 21.47 -6.63 20.82
C TRP A 708 20.10 -7.10 21.36
N GLU A 709 19.64 -8.28 20.94
CA GLU A 709 18.41 -8.96 21.36
C GLU A 709 18.39 -9.31 22.86
N THR A 710 19.57 -9.36 23.49
CA THR A 710 19.70 -9.54 24.95
C THR A 710 19.77 -8.22 25.73
N ARG A 711 19.95 -7.10 25.02
CA ARG A 711 20.05 -5.74 25.57
C ARG A 711 18.73 -4.99 25.45
N TRP A 712 18.03 -5.16 24.33
CA TRP A 712 16.75 -4.53 24.03
C TRP A 712 15.60 -5.54 24.04
N ALA A 713 14.47 -5.13 24.63
CA ALA A 713 13.24 -5.91 24.66
C ALA A 713 12.09 -5.11 24.02
N LEU A 714 11.37 -5.80 23.12
CA LEU A 714 10.12 -5.34 22.52
C LEU A 714 9.01 -5.28 23.58
N SER A 715 8.15 -4.26 23.46
CA SER A 715 6.92 -4.21 24.23
C SER A 715 5.95 -5.31 23.81
N LYS A 716 5.04 -5.65 24.72
CA LYS A 716 3.90 -6.55 24.50
C LYS A 716 2.59 -5.91 24.98
N THR A 717 2.61 -4.61 25.25
CA THR A 717 1.46 -3.86 25.80
C THR A 717 0.52 -3.38 24.71
N SER A 718 -0.63 -2.86 25.14
CA SER A 718 -1.63 -2.22 24.30
C SER A 718 -2.05 -0.86 24.87
N LYS A 719 -2.72 -0.07 24.03
CA LYS A 719 -3.16 1.31 24.28
C LYS A 719 -4.61 1.46 23.85
N ILE A 720 -5.44 1.94 24.75
CA ILE A 720 -6.83 2.34 24.44
C ILE A 720 -6.85 3.86 24.32
N GLN A 721 -7.28 4.38 23.18
CA GLN A 721 -7.31 5.83 22.97
C GLN A 721 -8.49 6.47 23.73
N SER A 722 -8.24 7.62 24.36
CA SER A 722 -9.19 8.23 25.30
C SER A 722 -10.47 8.74 24.61
N GLY A 723 -11.52 7.92 24.61
CA GLY A 723 -12.82 8.20 23.96
C GLY A 723 -13.26 7.16 22.94
N SER A 724 -12.45 6.12 22.66
CA SER A 724 -12.78 4.99 21.79
C SER A 724 -12.68 3.67 22.55
N GLU A 725 -13.40 2.65 22.10
CA GLU A 725 -13.27 1.27 22.62
C GLU A 725 -12.19 0.46 21.88
N GLU A 726 -11.52 1.05 20.89
CA GLU A 726 -10.46 0.41 20.09
C GLU A 726 -9.13 0.24 20.88
N GLU A 727 -8.60 -0.99 20.84
CA GLU A 727 -7.31 -1.37 21.44
C GLU A 727 -6.20 -1.39 20.37
N PHE A 728 -5.29 -0.41 20.41
CA PHE A 728 -4.10 -0.36 19.57
C PHE A 728 -2.94 -1.09 20.24
N LYS A 729 -2.40 -2.12 19.59
CA LYS A 729 -1.24 -2.89 20.08
C LYS A 729 0.05 -2.28 19.60
N TYR A 730 1.12 -2.35 20.40
CA TYR A 730 2.47 -1.96 19.99
C TYR A 730 3.10 -3.08 19.13
N ASP A 731 2.46 -3.37 17.99
CA ASP A 731 2.79 -4.49 17.08
C ASP A 731 3.69 -4.09 15.89
N GLY A 732 4.26 -2.89 15.94
CA GLY A 732 5.22 -2.40 14.95
C GLY A 732 6.54 -3.19 14.94
N ILE A 733 7.06 -3.46 13.75
CA ILE A 733 8.24 -4.33 13.55
C ILE A 733 9.53 -3.51 13.68
N TRP A 734 10.46 -4.04 14.47
CA TRP A 734 11.84 -3.57 14.53
C TRP A 734 12.78 -4.63 13.95
N ALA A 735 13.85 -4.18 13.30
CA ALA A 735 14.98 -5.00 12.87
C ALA A 735 16.29 -4.29 13.25
N VAL A 736 17.37 -5.04 13.41
CA VAL A 736 18.74 -4.50 13.39
C VAL A 736 19.37 -5.01 12.10
N GLU A 737 19.67 -4.09 11.20
CA GLU A 737 20.13 -4.35 9.84
C GLU A 737 20.85 -3.11 9.29
N GLU A 738 21.67 -3.28 8.26
CA GLU A 738 22.38 -2.18 7.62
C GLU A 738 21.42 -1.21 6.87
N PRO A 739 21.51 0.12 7.05
CA PRO A 739 20.61 1.08 6.38
C PRO A 739 20.68 1.08 4.84
N THR A 740 19.64 0.52 4.22
CA THR A 740 19.48 0.35 2.76
C THR A 740 19.59 1.64 1.92
N VAL A 741 19.09 2.78 2.42
CA VAL A 741 19.18 4.07 1.71
C VAL A 741 20.48 4.77 2.09
N PHE A 742 21.32 5.04 1.10
CA PHE A 742 22.66 5.63 1.27
C PHE A 742 23.51 4.92 2.34
N PRO A 743 23.81 3.61 2.19
CA PRO A 743 24.53 2.84 3.19
C PRO A 743 25.90 3.45 3.50
N GLY A 744 26.19 3.61 4.80
CA GLY A 744 27.37 4.27 5.33
C GLY A 744 28.59 3.33 5.37
N LEU A 745 29.04 3.00 6.58
CA LEU A 745 30.12 2.04 6.81
C LEU A 745 29.61 0.61 6.52
N ALA A 746 30.49 -0.31 6.15
CA ALA A 746 30.11 -1.70 5.84
C ALA A 746 30.03 -2.57 7.10
N GLY A 747 28.87 -3.17 7.33
CA GLY A 747 28.54 -3.93 8.55
C GLY A 747 28.13 -3.03 9.72
N ASP A 748 27.52 -1.88 9.42
CA ASP A 748 27.07 -0.85 10.36
C ASP A 748 25.54 -1.00 10.59
N ASP A 749 25.16 -2.07 11.28
CA ASP A 749 23.75 -2.41 11.53
C ASP A 749 23.11 -1.40 12.49
N SER A 750 21.94 -0.87 12.11
CA SER A 750 21.19 0.12 12.90
C SER A 750 19.81 -0.43 13.32
N LEU A 751 19.27 0.06 14.44
CA LEU A 751 17.91 -0.29 14.86
C LEU A 751 16.89 0.43 13.97
N ILE A 752 16.32 -0.31 13.01
CA ILE A 752 15.40 0.19 12.00
C ILE A 752 13.96 -0.21 12.32
N MET A 753 13.09 0.78 12.23
CA MET A 753 11.64 0.64 12.31
C MET A 753 11.06 0.28 10.94
N LYS A 754 10.41 -0.89 10.81
CA LYS A 754 10.08 -1.52 9.51
C LYS A 754 8.60 -1.41 9.09
N SER A 755 7.68 -1.01 9.97
CA SER A 755 6.24 -0.94 9.66
C SER A 755 5.74 0.50 9.50
N LYS A 756 4.91 0.77 8.48
CA LYS A 756 4.18 2.04 8.34
C LYS A 756 2.90 2.05 9.17
N ALA A 757 2.47 3.22 9.63
CA ALA A 757 1.19 3.46 10.31
C ALA A 757 0.96 2.60 11.58
N LYS A 758 2.03 2.15 12.24
CA LYS A 758 1.99 1.26 13.43
C LYS A 758 2.57 1.92 14.69
N GLN A 759 2.10 1.43 15.84
CA GLN A 759 2.64 1.78 17.16
C GLN A 759 3.88 0.91 17.43
N HIS A 760 5.03 1.54 17.68
CA HIS A 760 6.31 0.85 17.92
C HIS A 760 6.80 1.17 19.33
N ALA A 761 7.12 0.14 20.13
CA ALA A 761 7.72 0.33 21.46
C ALA A 761 8.82 -0.70 21.73
N ILE A 762 10.05 -0.22 22.00
CA ILE A 762 11.21 -1.03 22.35
C ILE A 762 12.08 -0.32 23.39
N SER A 763 12.66 -1.06 24.35
CA SER A 763 13.48 -0.46 25.42
C SER A 763 14.62 -1.36 25.91
N SER A 764 15.66 -0.73 26.44
CA SER A 764 16.78 -1.35 27.17
C SER A 764 16.79 -0.79 28.60
N LEU A 765 16.68 -1.66 29.61
CA LEU A 765 16.81 -1.27 31.02
C LEU A 765 18.27 -1.28 31.46
N PHE A 766 18.60 -0.51 32.50
CA PHE A 766 19.96 -0.42 33.05
C PHE A 766 20.10 -1.25 34.32
N ASP A 767 21.22 -1.98 34.47
CA ASP A 767 21.57 -2.73 35.69
C ASP A 767 21.51 -1.87 36.97
N LYS A 768 21.77 -0.57 36.83
CA LYS A 768 21.74 0.43 37.90
C LYS A 768 21.18 1.74 37.32
N PRO A 769 20.17 2.36 37.96
CA PRO A 769 19.67 3.65 37.54
C PRO A 769 20.75 4.75 37.57
N ILE A 770 20.76 5.58 36.53
CA ILE A 770 21.56 6.82 36.47
C ILE A 770 20.92 7.84 37.40
N THR A 771 21.69 8.38 38.34
CA THR A 771 21.24 9.38 39.30
C THR A 771 21.88 10.74 39.04
N PHE A 772 21.13 11.81 39.26
CA PHE A 772 21.51 13.18 38.91
C PHE A 772 21.83 14.00 40.17
N ASP A 773 23.12 14.13 40.49
CA ASP A 773 23.57 14.99 41.61
C ASP A 773 23.69 16.48 41.22
N GLY A 774 23.58 16.79 39.93
CA GLY A 774 23.68 18.13 39.35
C GLY A 774 25.09 18.73 39.33
N THR A 775 26.14 17.95 39.65
CA THR A 775 27.53 18.41 39.78
C THR A 775 28.37 18.21 38.51
N LYS A 776 27.97 17.27 37.65
CA LYS A 776 28.58 17.01 36.34
C LYS A 776 27.63 17.40 35.21
N PRO A 777 28.13 17.64 33.99
CA PRO A 777 27.28 17.64 32.80
C PRO A 777 26.52 16.31 32.68
N PHE A 778 25.39 16.36 31.98
CA PHE A 778 24.68 15.18 31.49
C PHE A 778 24.52 15.30 29.98
N VAL A 779 24.71 14.19 29.28
CA VAL A 779 24.69 14.16 27.81
C VAL A 779 23.83 13.01 27.31
N VAL A 780 22.97 13.30 26.33
CA VAL A 780 22.22 12.32 25.55
C VAL A 780 22.53 12.57 24.08
N GLN A 781 23.09 11.58 23.39
CA GLN A 781 23.49 11.66 21.99
C GLN A 781 23.03 10.41 21.24
N TYR A 782 22.55 10.56 20.01
CA TYR A 782 22.26 9.46 19.08
C TYR A 782 22.14 10.00 17.66
N ASP A 783 22.36 9.15 16.64
CA ASP A 783 22.07 9.48 15.25
C ASP A 783 20.78 8.82 14.75
N VAL A 784 20.05 9.57 13.92
CA VAL A 784 18.77 9.16 13.33
C VAL A 784 18.86 9.30 11.82
N LYS A 785 18.41 8.28 11.09
CA LYS A 785 18.39 8.28 9.62
C LYS A 785 16.98 8.01 9.11
N MET A 786 16.40 8.97 8.40
CA MET A 786 15.02 8.89 7.93
C MET A 786 15.02 8.43 6.46
N GLN A 787 15.26 7.14 6.23
CA GLN A 787 15.54 6.57 4.90
C GLN A 787 14.46 6.94 3.86
N ASN A 788 13.18 6.84 4.24
CA ASN A 788 12.03 7.20 3.42
C ASN A 788 11.47 8.61 3.71
N GLY A 789 12.14 9.37 4.59
CA GLY A 789 11.69 10.67 5.10
C GLY A 789 10.85 10.55 6.37
N LEU A 790 10.20 11.67 6.75
CA LEU A 790 9.28 11.75 7.88
C LEU A 790 8.20 12.80 7.55
N SER A 791 6.95 12.35 7.44
CA SER A 791 5.77 13.13 7.03
C SER A 791 4.87 13.47 8.22
N CYS A 792 4.57 12.47 9.05
CA CYS A 792 4.00 12.63 10.38
C CYS A 792 4.48 11.52 11.31
N GLY A 793 5.08 11.89 12.44
CA GLY A 793 5.59 11.00 13.47
C GLY A 793 6.80 11.56 14.22
N GLY A 794 7.15 10.89 15.32
CA GLY A 794 8.35 11.19 16.11
C GLY A 794 9.54 10.30 15.74
N ALA A 795 10.75 10.77 16.05
CA ALA A 795 11.95 9.96 16.13
C ALA A 795 12.80 10.38 17.34
N TYR A 796 12.12 10.52 18.49
CA TYR A 796 12.70 10.92 19.77
C TYR A 796 13.03 9.72 20.67
N VAL A 797 13.98 9.90 21.59
CA VAL A 797 14.30 8.92 22.63
C VAL A 797 13.65 9.31 23.97
N LYS A 798 13.14 8.33 24.71
CA LYS A 798 12.66 8.48 26.10
C LYS A 798 13.64 7.83 27.07
N LEU A 799 13.97 8.53 28.16
CA LEU A 799 14.75 8.02 29.27
C LEU A 799 13.82 7.68 30.43
N LEU A 800 13.75 6.41 30.83
CA LEU A 800 12.68 5.85 31.66
C LEU A 800 12.90 6.14 33.16
N ASN A 801 11.85 6.56 33.87
CA ASN A 801 11.94 7.07 35.24
C ASN A 801 11.88 5.95 36.30
N ALA A 802 13.02 5.66 36.92
CA ALA A 802 13.16 4.64 37.97
C ALA A 802 12.60 5.07 39.34
N ASP A 803 12.40 6.36 39.59
CA ASP A 803 11.80 6.86 40.84
C ASP A 803 10.28 6.59 40.89
N ALA A 804 9.65 6.33 39.73
CA ALA A 804 8.21 6.20 39.59
C ALA A 804 7.66 4.79 39.87
N GLY A 805 8.50 3.76 39.84
CA GLY A 805 8.09 2.37 40.08
C GLY A 805 9.08 1.34 39.54
N LYS A 806 8.69 0.06 39.55
CA LYS A 806 9.45 -1.00 38.87
C LYS A 806 9.20 -0.88 37.36
N LEU A 807 10.25 -0.63 36.59
CA LEU A 807 10.20 -0.67 35.12
C LEU A 807 10.09 -2.12 34.61
N ASP A 808 9.41 -2.29 33.47
CA ASP A 808 9.25 -3.56 32.77
C ASP A 808 9.14 -3.27 31.25
N SER A 809 10.12 -3.74 30.47
CA SER A 809 10.14 -3.51 29.02
C SER A 809 8.97 -4.15 28.28
N ALA A 810 8.40 -5.24 28.79
CA ALA A 810 7.22 -5.85 28.17
C ALA A 810 5.95 -5.00 28.33
N GLN A 811 5.95 -4.04 29.27
CA GLN A 811 4.86 -3.09 29.51
C GLN A 811 5.18 -1.69 28.97
N PHE A 812 6.29 -1.51 28.24
CA PHE A 812 6.72 -0.20 27.76
C PHE A 812 5.75 0.38 26.73
N GLY A 813 5.34 1.63 26.92
CA GLY A 813 4.35 2.32 26.09
C GLY A 813 4.19 3.78 26.51
N ASP A 814 3.22 4.47 25.91
CA ASP A 814 2.88 5.88 26.17
C ASP A 814 2.65 6.23 27.65
N THR A 815 2.06 5.31 28.42
CA THR A 815 1.82 5.46 29.86
C THR A 815 3.05 5.22 30.74
N THR A 816 4.19 4.80 30.17
CA THR A 816 5.41 4.53 30.95
C THR A 816 6.05 5.83 31.45
N PRO A 817 6.29 6.00 32.77
CA PRO A 817 6.95 7.18 33.31
C PRO A 817 8.36 7.37 32.74
N TYR A 818 8.68 8.59 32.32
CA TYR A 818 9.97 8.98 31.78
C TYR A 818 10.51 10.23 32.46
N SER A 819 11.83 10.37 32.54
CA SER A 819 12.52 11.51 33.16
C SER A 819 12.81 12.62 32.16
N ILE A 820 13.20 12.22 30.93
CA ILE A 820 13.59 13.11 29.82
C ILE A 820 13.08 12.49 28.51
N MET A 821 12.53 13.30 27.62
CA MET A 821 12.32 12.98 26.21
C MET A 821 13.09 13.99 25.35
N PHE A 822 13.86 13.49 24.39
CA PHE A 822 14.71 14.33 23.55
C PHE A 822 14.76 13.82 22.11
N GLY A 823 14.57 14.71 21.13
CA GLY A 823 14.78 14.38 19.71
C GLY A 823 13.79 15.01 18.72
N PRO A 824 13.96 14.73 17.42
CA PRO A 824 13.11 15.26 16.36
C PRO A 824 11.68 14.70 16.41
N ASP A 825 10.73 15.56 16.06
CA ASP A 825 9.32 15.27 15.83
C ASP A 825 8.77 16.16 14.71
N ARG A 826 7.84 15.62 13.92
CA ARG A 826 7.23 16.34 12.82
C ARG A 826 5.82 15.83 12.56
N CYS A 827 4.87 16.72 12.31
CA CYS A 827 3.64 16.37 11.61
C CYS A 827 3.21 17.47 10.64
N GLY A 828 3.26 17.15 9.34
CA GLY A 828 2.95 18.08 8.25
C GLY A 828 3.93 19.26 8.20
N ALA A 829 3.45 20.42 8.68
CA ALA A 829 4.19 21.69 8.68
C ALA A 829 4.81 22.05 10.04
N ASP A 830 4.40 21.41 11.14
CA ASP A 830 5.09 21.53 12.44
C ASP A 830 6.25 20.54 12.49
N SER A 831 7.45 21.01 12.83
CA SER A 831 8.67 20.20 12.88
C SER A 831 9.68 20.83 13.84
N LYS A 832 10.06 20.07 14.88
CA LYS A 832 10.74 20.58 16.07
C LYS A 832 11.59 19.50 16.74
N ILE A 833 12.59 19.92 17.50
CA ILE A 833 13.36 19.05 18.39
C ILE A 833 12.77 19.23 19.80
N HIS A 834 12.13 18.18 20.30
CA HIS A 834 11.68 18.13 21.69
C HIS A 834 12.88 18.13 22.62
N PHE A 835 12.83 18.97 23.65
CA PHE A 835 13.48 18.72 24.92
C PHE A 835 12.42 18.90 26.00
N ILE A 836 12.06 17.79 26.64
CA ILE A 836 11.04 17.70 27.69
C ILE A 836 11.66 16.96 28.88
N PHE A 837 11.44 17.45 30.10
CA PHE A 837 11.82 16.73 31.32
C PHE A 837 10.72 16.76 32.38
N HIS A 838 10.68 15.73 33.23
CA HIS A 838 9.72 15.62 34.33
C HIS A 838 10.36 16.12 35.62
N HIS A 839 9.99 17.34 36.02
CA HIS A 839 10.51 18.00 37.23
C HIS A 839 9.73 17.55 38.46
N LYS A 840 10.43 17.26 39.57
CA LYS A 840 9.79 16.86 40.83
C LYS A 840 9.53 18.08 41.70
N ASN A 841 8.26 18.44 41.88
CA ASN A 841 7.83 19.55 42.71
C ASN A 841 8.33 19.37 44.17
N PRO A 842 9.23 20.22 44.68
CA PRO A 842 9.87 20.03 46.00
C PRO A 842 8.92 20.13 47.20
N LYS A 843 7.71 20.69 47.02
CA LYS A 843 6.68 20.80 48.06
C LYS A 843 5.70 19.62 48.06
N THR A 844 5.27 19.17 46.89
CA THR A 844 4.18 18.18 46.75
C THR A 844 4.67 16.78 46.40
N GLY A 845 5.92 16.63 45.99
CA GLY A 845 6.53 15.36 45.58
C GLY A 845 6.05 14.83 44.22
N LYS A 846 5.07 15.49 43.59
CA LYS A 846 4.55 15.15 42.26
C LYS A 846 5.54 15.53 41.17
N TYR A 847 5.56 14.75 40.09
CA TYR A 847 6.24 15.13 38.86
C TYR A 847 5.33 16.02 38.00
N GLU A 848 5.93 16.97 37.31
CA GLU A 848 5.30 17.92 36.39
C GLU A 848 6.15 18.01 35.13
N GLU A 849 5.53 17.87 33.97
CA GLU A 849 6.23 17.95 32.68
C GLU A 849 6.66 19.40 32.38
N LYS A 850 7.89 19.57 31.89
CA LYS A 850 8.50 20.85 31.53
C LYS A 850 8.94 20.75 30.07
N GLN A 851 8.28 21.47 29.18
CA GLN A 851 8.55 21.49 27.74
C GLN A 851 9.32 22.76 27.34
N LEU A 852 10.26 22.67 26.41
CA LEU A 852 11.01 23.82 25.90
C LEU A 852 10.07 24.81 25.17
N LYS A 853 10.09 26.08 25.58
CA LYS A 853 9.18 27.15 25.13
C LYS A 853 9.33 27.53 23.65
N ALA A 854 10.53 27.39 23.11
CA ALA A 854 10.87 27.73 21.73
C ALA A 854 11.82 26.65 21.17
N PRO A 855 11.29 25.46 20.81
CA PRO A 855 12.13 24.38 20.33
C PRO A 855 12.71 24.69 18.93
N PRO A 856 13.98 24.35 18.67
CA PRO A 856 14.57 24.51 17.33
C PRO A 856 13.94 23.53 16.33
N GLN A 857 14.01 23.84 15.03
CA GLN A 857 13.42 22.98 14.00
C GLN A 857 14.20 21.66 13.83
N ALA A 858 13.49 20.56 13.57
CA ALA A 858 14.12 19.28 13.26
C ALA A 858 14.59 19.25 11.80
N LYS A 859 15.86 18.86 11.61
CA LYS A 859 16.43 18.54 10.29
C LYS A 859 15.90 17.18 9.82
N ILE A 860 15.31 17.12 8.64
CA ILE A 860 14.72 15.90 8.04
C ILE A 860 15.51 15.56 6.77
N THR A 861 16.35 14.53 6.81
CA THR A 861 17.24 14.12 5.71
C THR A 861 17.30 12.59 5.56
N LYS A 862 17.65 12.11 4.36
CA LYS A 862 17.86 10.68 4.08
C LYS A 862 19.21 10.15 4.58
N VAL A 863 20.19 11.05 4.75
CA VAL A 863 21.45 10.78 5.48
C VAL A 863 21.25 10.99 6.99
N SER A 864 22.06 10.29 7.80
CA SER A 864 22.03 10.36 9.26
C SER A 864 22.18 11.79 9.78
N THR A 865 21.44 12.12 10.84
CA THR A 865 21.55 13.36 11.61
C THR A 865 21.80 13.03 13.07
N LEU A 866 22.88 13.57 13.63
CA LEU A 866 23.27 13.40 15.03
C LEU A 866 22.55 14.44 15.89
N TYR A 867 21.82 14.01 16.91
CA TYR A 867 21.19 14.89 17.90
C TYR A 867 21.89 14.73 19.24
N THR A 868 22.34 15.84 19.83
CA THR A 868 22.99 15.85 21.15
C THR A 868 22.33 16.87 22.06
N LEU A 869 21.90 16.44 23.24
CA LEU A 869 21.50 17.29 24.36
C LEU A 869 22.62 17.29 25.40
N ILE A 870 23.08 18.47 25.80
CA ILE A 870 23.99 18.69 26.92
C ILE A 870 23.25 19.51 27.98
N VAL A 871 23.24 19.05 29.22
CA VAL A 871 22.76 19.80 30.39
C VAL A 871 23.92 20.00 31.36
N ASN A 872 24.17 21.23 31.78
CA ASN A 872 25.36 21.60 32.55
C ASN A 872 25.08 21.76 34.07
N PRO A 873 26.12 21.74 34.93
CA PRO A 873 26.00 22.01 36.37
C PRO A 873 25.46 23.40 36.72
N ASP A 874 25.66 24.38 35.84
CA ASP A 874 25.21 25.78 35.98
C ASP A 874 23.74 26.02 35.60
N GLN A 875 22.98 24.94 35.35
CA GLN A 875 21.59 24.94 34.90
C GLN A 875 21.37 25.43 33.45
N THR A 876 22.45 25.62 32.67
CA THR A 876 22.32 25.81 31.22
C THR A 876 22.08 24.47 30.51
N TYR A 877 21.44 24.54 29.34
CA TYR A 877 21.37 23.44 28.38
C TYR A 877 21.84 23.90 27.00
N GLU A 878 22.25 22.95 26.18
CA GLU A 878 22.66 23.16 24.80
C GLU A 878 22.23 21.96 23.94
N ILE A 879 21.62 22.24 22.80
CA ILE A 879 21.16 21.26 21.81
C ILE A 879 22.01 21.43 20.56
N LEU A 880 22.69 20.35 20.17
CA LEU A 880 23.49 20.27 18.94
C LEU A 880 22.78 19.39 17.90
N VAL A 881 22.93 19.76 16.63
CA VAL A 881 22.56 18.94 15.46
C VAL A 881 23.79 18.83 14.57
N ASN A 882 24.27 17.61 14.30
CA ASN A 882 25.55 17.37 13.60
C ASN A 882 26.74 18.12 14.23
N ASN A 883 26.77 18.23 15.56
CA ASN A 883 27.71 19.03 16.36
C ASN A 883 27.59 20.57 16.24
N ASP A 884 26.71 21.11 15.39
CA ASP A 884 26.38 22.54 15.34
C ASP A 884 25.35 22.91 16.43
N SER A 885 25.58 24.00 17.17
CA SER A 885 24.68 24.44 18.26
C SER A 885 23.44 25.17 17.72
N VAL A 886 22.27 24.54 17.86
CA VAL A 886 20.98 25.04 17.32
C VAL A 886 20.08 25.69 18.36
N ALA A 887 20.27 25.38 19.65
CA ALA A 887 19.61 26.07 20.77
C ALA A 887 20.47 26.00 22.03
N LYS A 888 20.52 27.09 22.79
CA LYS A 888 21.25 27.18 24.06
C LYS A 888 20.52 28.12 25.00
N GLY A 889 20.40 27.75 26.28
CA GLY A 889 19.60 28.51 27.23
C GLY A 889 19.66 27.98 28.66
N SER A 890 18.62 28.27 29.45
CA SER A 890 18.53 28.00 30.89
C SER A 890 17.31 27.15 31.25
N LEU A 891 17.52 26.07 32.02
CA LEU A 891 16.44 25.24 32.57
C LEU A 891 15.45 26.04 33.45
N LEU A 892 15.90 27.16 34.01
CA LEU A 892 15.11 28.00 34.92
C LEU A 892 14.20 28.99 34.18
N GLU A 893 14.46 29.29 32.90
CA GLU A 893 13.85 30.42 32.19
C GLU A 893 13.11 30.01 30.89
N ASP A 894 13.58 28.98 30.19
CA ASP A 894 13.09 28.64 28.83
C ASP A 894 11.98 27.58 28.79
N PHE A 895 11.44 27.16 29.94
CA PHE A 895 10.50 26.04 30.01
C PHE A 895 9.07 26.48 30.33
N LEU A 896 8.10 25.76 29.74
CA LEU A 896 6.67 25.90 30.00
C LEU A 896 6.07 24.55 30.44
N PRO A 897 5.26 24.52 31.51
CA PRO A 897 5.23 25.51 32.60
C PRO A 897 6.63 25.74 33.20
N PRO A 898 6.95 26.92 33.76
CA PRO A 898 8.29 27.19 34.29
C PRO A 898 8.65 26.24 35.45
N VAL A 899 9.95 25.94 35.59
CA VAL A 899 10.48 25.14 36.72
C VAL A 899 10.05 25.74 38.05
N ASN A 900 10.29 27.05 38.21
CA ASN A 900 9.82 27.79 39.36
C ASN A 900 8.48 28.44 39.01
N PRO A 901 7.34 27.97 39.56
CA PRO A 901 6.06 28.62 39.35
C PRO A 901 6.09 30.06 39.87
N PRO A 902 5.20 30.95 39.39
CA PRO A 902 5.21 32.35 39.83
C PRO A 902 4.84 32.47 41.32
N LYS A 903 5.42 33.47 42.00
CA LYS A 903 5.17 33.78 43.42
C LYS A 903 3.71 34.11 43.72
N GLU A 904 3.02 34.67 42.73
CA GLU A 904 1.63 35.02 42.79
C GLU A 904 0.91 34.47 41.55
N ILE A 905 -0.30 33.98 41.73
CA ILE A 905 -1.20 33.53 40.67
C ILE A 905 -2.47 34.38 40.70
N ASP A 906 -3.19 34.42 39.60
CA ASP A 906 -4.52 35.01 39.53
C ASP A 906 -5.49 34.32 40.49
N ASP A 907 -6.28 35.08 41.25
CA ASP A 907 -7.27 34.51 42.17
C ASP A 907 -8.42 33.86 41.38
N PRO A 908 -8.57 32.52 41.39
CA PRO A 908 -9.58 31.83 40.60
C PRO A 908 -11.01 32.04 41.13
N LYS A 909 -11.18 32.80 42.22
CA LYS A 909 -12.48 33.24 42.75
C LYS A 909 -12.81 34.69 42.39
N ASP A 910 -11.82 35.48 41.96
CA ASP A 910 -12.05 36.82 41.44
C ASP A 910 -12.63 36.72 40.01
N LYS A 911 -13.53 37.63 39.67
CA LYS A 911 -14.30 37.59 38.42
C LYS A 911 -14.59 39.00 37.93
N LYS A 912 -14.37 39.24 36.62
CA LYS A 912 -14.70 40.49 35.93
C LYS A 912 -16.08 41.00 36.40
N PRO A 913 -16.14 42.14 37.13
CA PRO A 913 -17.41 42.70 37.58
C PRO A 913 -18.32 42.94 36.37
N SER A 914 -19.62 42.68 36.49
CA SER A 914 -20.58 42.84 35.39
C SER A 914 -20.80 44.30 34.93
N ASN A 915 -20.15 45.26 35.60
CA ASN A 915 -20.07 46.66 35.21
C ASN A 915 -18.64 47.09 34.81
N TRP A 916 -17.71 46.15 34.64
CA TRP A 916 -16.38 46.39 34.10
C TRP A 916 -16.40 46.16 32.58
N VAL A 917 -15.87 47.14 31.86
CA VAL A 917 -15.89 47.21 30.40
C VAL A 917 -14.44 47.34 29.96
N ASP A 918 -13.93 46.30 29.32
CA ASP A 918 -12.55 46.20 28.81
C ASP A 918 -12.50 46.26 27.27
N GLU A 919 -13.66 46.35 26.63
CA GLU A 919 -13.85 46.59 25.22
C GLU A 919 -13.49 48.06 24.91
N ALA A 920 -12.21 48.31 24.56
CA ALA A 920 -11.64 49.65 24.42
C ALA A 920 -12.33 50.54 23.35
N GLU A 921 -12.97 49.92 22.35
CA GLU A 921 -13.72 50.58 21.30
C GLU A 921 -15.07 49.89 21.08
N ILE A 922 -16.10 50.66 20.69
CA ILE A 922 -17.45 50.20 20.37
C ILE A 922 -17.94 50.85 19.07
N PRO A 923 -18.88 50.23 18.32
CA PRO A 923 -19.47 50.88 17.15
C PRO A 923 -20.21 52.16 17.56
N ASP A 924 -20.03 53.26 16.81
CA ASP A 924 -20.65 54.55 17.15
C ASP A 924 -22.19 54.46 17.18
N PRO A 925 -22.84 54.61 18.34
CA PRO A 925 -24.30 54.52 18.46
C PRO A 925 -25.03 55.72 17.83
N LYS A 926 -24.31 56.71 17.29
CA LYS A 926 -24.86 57.84 16.52
C LYS A 926 -24.68 57.69 15.01
N ALA A 927 -23.81 56.79 14.55
CA ALA A 927 -23.62 56.54 13.13
C ALA A 927 -24.89 55.92 12.52
N LYS A 928 -25.22 56.34 11.30
CA LYS A 928 -26.39 55.84 10.56
C LYS A 928 -25.95 55.37 9.18
N LYS A 929 -26.45 54.20 8.79
CA LYS A 929 -26.24 53.60 7.47
C LYS A 929 -26.53 54.63 6.35
N PRO A 930 -25.60 54.89 5.42
CA PRO A 930 -25.82 55.78 4.29
C PRO A 930 -27.01 55.31 3.43
N LYS A 931 -27.77 56.27 2.86
CA LYS A 931 -28.96 55.96 2.04
C LYS A 931 -28.63 55.31 0.69
N ASP A 932 -27.38 55.39 0.26
CA ASP A 932 -26.83 54.80 -0.97
C ASP A 932 -26.14 53.45 -0.73
N TRP A 933 -26.29 52.87 0.48
CA TRP A 933 -25.67 51.61 0.85
C TRP A 933 -26.70 50.48 0.83
N ASP A 934 -26.86 49.84 -0.32
CA ASP A 934 -27.69 48.63 -0.43
C ASP A 934 -26.90 47.41 0.08
N GLU A 935 -27.56 46.55 0.84
CA GLU A 935 -27.00 45.32 1.44
C GLU A 935 -27.66 44.05 0.90
N ASP A 936 -28.85 44.18 0.32
CA ASP A 936 -29.68 43.11 -0.22
C ASP A 936 -29.50 42.97 -1.75
N ALA A 937 -28.88 43.97 -2.39
CA ALA A 937 -28.36 43.87 -3.75
C ALA A 937 -27.40 42.67 -3.89
N PRO A 938 -27.48 41.86 -4.95
CA PRO A 938 -26.60 40.70 -5.13
C PRO A 938 -25.17 41.14 -5.47
N ALA A 939 -24.18 40.42 -4.94
CA ALA A 939 -22.75 40.72 -5.12
C ALA A 939 -22.27 40.57 -6.58
N MET A 940 -22.93 39.70 -7.34
CA MET A 940 -22.75 39.50 -8.78
C MET A 940 -24.06 39.82 -9.49
N ILE A 941 -23.98 40.45 -10.66
CA ILE A 941 -25.12 40.69 -11.55
C ILE A 941 -24.80 40.18 -12.95
N ALA A 942 -25.83 39.82 -13.72
CA ALA A 942 -25.71 39.63 -15.16
C ALA A 942 -25.08 40.87 -15.81
N ASP A 943 -24.08 40.69 -16.67
CA ASP A 943 -23.44 41.78 -17.41
C ASP A 943 -24.45 42.50 -18.32
N PRO A 944 -24.74 43.80 -18.09
CA PRO A 944 -25.66 44.56 -18.94
C PRO A 944 -25.16 44.76 -20.38
N ALA A 945 -23.88 44.53 -20.64
CA ALA A 945 -23.29 44.58 -21.99
C ALA A 945 -23.31 43.21 -22.70
N ALA A 946 -23.53 42.10 -21.97
CA ALA A 946 -23.59 40.78 -22.57
C ALA A 946 -24.82 40.67 -23.48
N LYS A 947 -24.57 40.30 -24.74
CA LYS A 947 -25.60 40.00 -25.74
C LYS A 947 -25.49 38.53 -26.11
N MET A 948 -26.64 37.86 -26.16
CA MET A 948 -26.72 36.50 -26.67
C MET A 948 -26.22 36.46 -28.12
N PRO A 949 -25.35 35.50 -28.49
CA PRO A 949 -25.01 35.24 -29.89
C PRO A 949 -26.27 34.97 -30.73
N SER A 950 -26.29 35.46 -31.97
CA SER A 950 -27.46 35.39 -32.86
C SER A 950 -27.82 33.97 -33.33
N ASP A 951 -26.89 33.04 -33.12
CA ASP A 951 -26.90 31.63 -33.48
C ASP A 951 -27.21 30.70 -32.28
N TRP A 952 -27.46 31.24 -31.09
CA TRP A 952 -27.74 30.44 -29.89
C TRP A 952 -29.11 29.75 -29.95
N LEU A 953 -29.13 28.41 -29.84
CA LEU A 953 -30.32 27.58 -29.99
C LEU A 953 -31.04 27.36 -28.65
N LYS A 954 -31.87 28.34 -28.25
CA LYS A 954 -32.54 28.34 -26.93
C LYS A 954 -33.39 27.11 -26.63
N ASP A 955 -34.15 26.66 -27.62
CA ASP A 955 -35.19 25.63 -27.46
C ASP A 955 -34.65 24.20 -27.68
N GLU A 956 -33.35 24.08 -27.98
CA GLU A 956 -32.63 22.80 -28.10
C GLU A 956 -31.96 22.47 -26.76
N PRO A 957 -32.20 21.28 -26.17
CA PRO A 957 -31.56 20.90 -24.91
C PRO A 957 -30.06 20.62 -25.13
N LEU A 958 -29.25 20.90 -24.10
CA LEU A 958 -27.79 20.68 -24.12
C LEU A 958 -27.41 19.21 -24.33
N MET A 959 -28.23 18.30 -23.83
CA MET A 959 -28.08 16.85 -23.95
C MET A 959 -29.38 16.26 -24.53
N VAL A 960 -29.26 15.22 -25.35
CA VAL A 960 -30.39 14.42 -25.89
C VAL A 960 -30.15 12.94 -25.60
N PRO A 961 -31.19 12.09 -25.55
CA PRO A 961 -31.01 10.63 -25.56
C PRO A 961 -30.20 10.20 -26.78
N ASP A 962 -29.26 9.28 -26.58
CA ASP A 962 -28.42 8.74 -27.65
C ASP A 962 -29.27 7.98 -28.68
N PRO A 963 -29.30 8.40 -29.96
CA PRO A 963 -30.09 7.72 -31.00
C PRO A 963 -29.53 6.35 -31.39
N GLU A 964 -28.28 6.02 -31.03
CA GLU A 964 -27.66 4.72 -31.29
C GLU A 964 -27.83 3.73 -30.12
N ALA A 965 -28.38 4.16 -28.98
CA ALA A 965 -28.56 3.31 -27.79
C ALA A 965 -29.77 2.37 -27.94
N VAL A 966 -29.47 1.10 -28.22
CA VAL A 966 -30.45 0.01 -28.34
C VAL A 966 -30.75 -0.60 -26.97
N LYS A 967 -32.04 -0.79 -26.64
CA LYS A 967 -32.47 -1.54 -25.45
C LYS A 967 -32.00 -3.01 -25.56
N PRO A 968 -31.33 -3.59 -24.55
CA PRO A 968 -30.94 -5.00 -24.57
C PRO A 968 -32.14 -5.96 -24.67
N GLU A 969 -31.98 -7.10 -25.34
CA GLU A 969 -33.04 -8.12 -25.48
C GLU A 969 -33.43 -8.77 -24.14
N GLU A 970 -32.58 -8.66 -23.11
CA GLU A 970 -32.78 -9.25 -21.78
C GLU A 970 -33.39 -8.28 -20.75
N TRP A 971 -33.70 -7.03 -21.12
CA TRP A 971 -34.20 -6.00 -20.18
C TRP A 971 -35.73 -5.99 -20.08
N ASP A 972 -36.27 -6.19 -18.88
CA ASP A 972 -37.72 -6.24 -18.63
C ASP A 972 -38.23 -4.91 -18.03
N ASP A 973 -39.26 -4.28 -18.63
CA ASP A 973 -39.75 -2.99 -18.13
C ASP A 973 -40.65 -3.10 -16.87
N GLU A 974 -41.09 -4.31 -16.47
CA GLU A 974 -41.82 -4.55 -15.22
C GLU A 974 -40.88 -4.95 -14.05
N GLU A 975 -39.75 -5.63 -14.30
CA GLU A 975 -38.75 -5.96 -13.27
C GLU A 975 -37.61 -4.92 -13.14
N ASP A 976 -37.02 -4.45 -14.25
CA ASP A 976 -35.93 -3.45 -14.25
C ASP A 976 -36.42 -1.99 -14.38
N GLY A 977 -37.65 -1.79 -14.88
CA GLY A 977 -38.25 -0.47 -15.16
C GLY A 977 -37.97 0.06 -16.57
N GLU A 978 -38.63 1.15 -16.97
CA GLU A 978 -38.50 1.73 -18.32
C GLU A 978 -37.03 2.03 -18.70
N PHE A 979 -36.54 1.40 -19.77
CA PHE A 979 -35.20 1.65 -20.29
C PHE A 979 -35.01 3.13 -20.73
N VAL A 980 -34.18 3.88 -20.01
CA VAL A 980 -33.81 5.26 -20.34
C VAL A 980 -32.47 5.29 -21.09
N PRO A 981 -32.41 5.73 -22.37
CA PRO A 981 -31.16 5.82 -23.10
C PRO A 981 -30.19 6.84 -22.48
N THR A 982 -28.89 6.54 -22.54
CA THR A 982 -27.84 7.45 -22.06
C THR A 982 -27.89 8.79 -22.77
N LEU A 983 -27.73 9.90 -22.04
CA LEU A 983 -27.77 11.25 -22.61
C LEU A 983 -26.42 11.65 -23.20
N VAL A 984 -26.39 12.01 -24.49
CA VAL A 984 -25.21 12.53 -25.21
C VAL A 984 -25.35 14.03 -25.50
N PRO A 985 -24.24 14.77 -25.65
CA PRO A 985 -24.29 16.18 -26.05
C PRO A 985 -25.01 16.37 -27.38
N ASN A 986 -25.99 17.28 -27.42
CA ASN A 986 -26.85 17.47 -28.60
C ASN A 986 -26.01 17.92 -29.82
N PRO A 987 -25.97 17.15 -30.92
CA PRO A 987 -25.10 17.45 -32.07
C PRO A 987 -25.32 18.84 -32.68
N LYS A 988 -26.54 19.38 -32.63
CA LYS A 988 -26.88 20.72 -33.13
C LYS A 988 -26.11 21.84 -32.41
N CYS A 989 -25.64 21.57 -31.20
CA CYS A 989 -24.96 22.52 -30.32
C CYS A 989 -23.45 22.59 -30.54
N ARG A 990 -22.93 21.79 -31.49
CA ARG A 990 -21.49 21.68 -31.79
C ARG A 990 -20.97 22.78 -32.71
N ASP A 991 -21.81 23.20 -33.66
CA ASP A 991 -21.45 24.09 -34.77
C ASP A 991 -22.05 25.52 -34.60
N VAL A 992 -22.51 25.84 -33.39
CA VAL A 992 -23.10 27.13 -32.98
C VAL A 992 -22.54 27.56 -31.62
N SER A 993 -22.73 28.82 -31.25
CA SER A 993 -22.21 29.41 -30.00
C SER A 993 -22.80 28.80 -28.72
N GLY A 994 -23.90 28.06 -28.79
CA GLY A 994 -24.47 27.29 -27.67
C GLY A 994 -25.95 26.95 -27.80
N CYS A 995 -26.48 26.25 -26.80
CA CYS A 995 -27.84 25.73 -26.73
C CYS A 995 -28.47 25.90 -25.34
N GLY A 996 -29.78 25.70 -25.24
CA GLY A 996 -30.53 25.77 -23.99
C GLY A 996 -30.70 27.19 -23.45
N GLU A 997 -31.07 27.32 -22.18
CA GLU A 997 -31.27 28.63 -21.55
C GLU A 997 -29.96 29.44 -21.51
N TRP A 998 -29.89 30.50 -22.34
CA TRP A 998 -28.75 31.39 -22.36
C TRP A 998 -28.69 32.25 -21.10
N LEU A 999 -27.70 31.98 -20.25
CA LEU A 999 -27.39 32.79 -19.08
C LEU A 999 -26.22 33.75 -19.40
N PRO A 1000 -26.40 35.08 -19.22
CA PRO A 1000 -25.31 36.04 -19.38
C PRO A 1000 -24.22 35.83 -18.33
N ASN A 1001 -22.95 36.03 -18.73
CA ASN A 1001 -21.82 36.07 -17.80
C ASN A 1001 -22.10 37.07 -16.66
N GLN A 1002 -21.78 36.68 -15.42
CA GLN A 1002 -21.96 37.55 -14.28
C GLN A 1002 -20.70 38.36 -13.98
N ILE A 1003 -20.88 39.65 -13.71
CA ILE A 1003 -19.83 40.59 -13.30
C ILE A 1003 -20.06 41.04 -11.85
N PRO A 1004 -19.00 41.45 -11.12
CA PRO A 1004 -19.15 42.06 -9.80
C PRO A 1004 -20.05 43.30 -9.87
N ASN A 1005 -21.07 43.34 -9.01
CA ASN A 1005 -22.05 44.43 -9.00
C ASN A 1005 -21.41 45.73 -8.46
N PRO A 1006 -21.26 46.81 -9.27
CA PRO A 1006 -20.62 48.04 -8.80
C PRO A 1006 -21.40 48.78 -7.71
N ALA A 1007 -22.67 48.43 -7.49
CA ALA A 1007 -23.49 48.97 -6.41
C ALA A 1007 -23.39 48.16 -5.09
N TYR A 1008 -22.88 46.93 -5.12
CA TYR A 1008 -22.77 46.10 -3.92
C TYR A 1008 -21.57 46.51 -3.07
N LYS A 1009 -21.84 47.10 -1.91
CA LYS A 1009 -20.82 47.60 -0.97
C LYS A 1009 -20.57 46.66 0.22
N GLY A 1010 -21.17 45.47 0.24
CA GLY A 1010 -21.16 44.56 1.38
C GLY A 1010 -22.06 45.03 2.53
N LYS A 1011 -22.08 44.30 3.65
CA LYS A 1011 -22.84 44.71 4.85
C LYS A 1011 -22.16 45.88 5.55
N TRP A 1012 -22.92 46.92 5.86
CA TRP A 1012 -22.46 48.12 6.53
C TRP A 1012 -22.30 47.91 8.03
N SER A 1013 -21.17 48.35 8.57
CA SER A 1013 -20.91 48.43 10.01
C SER A 1013 -20.65 49.87 10.42
N ALA A 1014 -21.20 50.29 11.56
CA ALA A 1014 -20.88 51.58 12.15
C ALA A 1014 -19.37 51.68 12.48
N PRO A 1015 -18.71 52.83 12.25
CA PRO A 1015 -17.31 53.02 12.62
C PRO A 1015 -17.08 52.80 14.11
N MET A 1016 -15.98 52.14 14.47
CA MET A 1016 -15.58 51.98 15.87
C MET A 1016 -15.11 53.33 16.44
N ILE A 1017 -15.55 53.64 17.66
CA ILE A 1017 -15.11 54.79 18.45
C ILE A 1017 -14.64 54.33 19.83
N LYS A 1018 -13.73 55.08 20.44
CA LYS A 1018 -13.24 54.78 21.79
C LYS A 1018 -14.39 54.77 22.79
N ASN A 1019 -14.50 53.66 23.51
CA ASN A 1019 -15.63 53.38 24.38
C ASN A 1019 -15.58 54.27 25.64
N PRO A 1020 -16.55 55.19 25.85
CA PRO A 1020 -16.51 56.09 27.00
C PRO A 1020 -16.68 55.39 28.36
N ALA A 1021 -17.06 54.10 28.37
CA ALA A 1021 -17.20 53.29 29.57
C ALA A 1021 -15.98 52.39 29.85
N TYR A 1022 -14.97 52.37 28.96
CA TYR A 1022 -13.77 51.53 29.10
C TYR A 1022 -12.97 51.88 30.36
N LYS A 1023 -12.55 50.84 31.10
CA LYS A 1023 -11.86 50.95 32.40
C LYS A 1023 -10.44 50.36 32.42
N GLY A 1024 -9.93 49.93 31.26
CA GLY A 1024 -8.73 49.11 31.16
C GLY A 1024 -9.07 47.61 31.07
N GLU A 1025 -8.17 46.85 30.46
CA GLU A 1025 -8.22 45.38 30.45
C GLU A 1025 -8.37 44.83 31.88
N TRP A 1026 -9.34 43.93 32.08
CA TRP A 1026 -9.55 43.35 33.40
C TRP A 1026 -8.58 42.20 33.67
N ALA A 1027 -7.72 42.37 34.67
CA ALA A 1027 -6.90 41.31 35.23
C ALA A 1027 -7.45 40.89 36.62
N PRO A 1028 -7.50 39.59 36.96
CA PRO A 1028 -7.80 39.15 38.31
C PRO A 1028 -6.79 39.70 39.33
N ARG A 1029 -7.23 39.87 40.58
CA ARG A 1029 -6.31 40.15 41.68
C ARG A 1029 -5.30 39.00 41.83
N LYS A 1030 -4.01 39.30 41.79
CA LYS A 1030 -2.94 38.36 42.16
C LYS A 1030 -3.03 37.98 43.64
N ILE A 1031 -2.90 36.69 43.95
CA ILE A 1031 -2.82 36.13 45.29
C ILE A 1031 -1.54 35.28 45.45
N PRO A 1032 -0.98 35.16 46.67
CA PRO A 1032 0.19 34.32 46.91
C PRO A 1032 -0.06 32.87 46.49
N ASN A 1033 0.80 32.36 45.61
CA ASN A 1033 0.71 31.00 45.11
C ASN A 1033 1.13 30.00 46.19
N LYS A 1034 0.21 29.14 46.61
CA LYS A 1034 0.45 28.15 47.68
C LYS A 1034 1.50 27.12 47.29
N ASP A 1035 1.51 26.76 46.01
CA ASP A 1035 2.42 25.79 45.41
C ASP A 1035 3.74 26.44 44.96
N TRP A 1036 3.95 27.73 45.24
CA TRP A 1036 5.21 28.42 44.96
C TRP A 1036 6.40 27.78 45.65
N PHE A 1037 7.47 27.49 44.91
CA PHE A 1037 8.77 27.08 45.45
C PHE A 1037 9.90 27.78 44.68
N GLU A 1038 11.13 27.65 45.19
CA GLU A 1038 12.35 28.10 44.54
C GLU A 1038 13.34 26.94 44.50
N ASP A 1039 13.31 26.16 43.42
CA ASP A 1039 14.36 25.23 43.05
C ASP A 1039 15.46 25.98 42.28
N LYS A 1040 16.71 25.65 42.57
CA LYS A 1040 17.91 26.24 41.97
C LYS A 1040 18.76 25.20 41.26
N GLN A 1041 18.35 23.93 41.27
CA GLN A 1041 19.06 22.81 40.66
C GLN A 1041 18.12 21.85 39.89
N PRO A 1042 17.26 22.33 38.96
CA PRO A 1042 16.40 21.47 38.14
C PRO A 1042 17.15 20.42 37.31
N ASN A 1043 18.47 20.55 37.10
CA ASN A 1043 19.30 19.50 36.49
C ASN A 1043 19.40 18.22 37.35
N LYS A 1044 18.86 18.20 38.57
CA LYS A 1044 18.62 17.01 39.38
C LYS A 1044 17.35 16.29 38.93
N PHE A 1045 17.39 15.77 37.71
CA PHE A 1045 16.29 15.01 37.11
C PHE A 1045 15.98 13.71 37.87
N ALA A 1046 14.80 13.15 37.62
CA ALA A 1046 14.40 11.85 38.17
C ALA A 1046 15.34 10.73 37.69
N SER A 1047 15.69 9.78 38.56
CA SER A 1047 16.66 8.72 38.24
C SER A 1047 16.25 7.95 36.98
N VAL A 1048 17.17 7.74 36.04
CA VAL A 1048 16.88 7.05 34.77
C VAL A 1048 17.24 5.56 34.88
N GLY A 1049 16.26 4.68 34.74
CA GLY A 1049 16.42 3.22 34.83
C GLY A 1049 16.46 2.49 33.48
N GLY A 1050 16.40 3.21 32.37
CA GLY A 1050 16.47 2.64 31.03
C GLY A 1050 16.30 3.69 29.93
N VAL A 1051 16.39 3.23 28.69
CA VAL A 1051 16.20 3.99 27.45
C VAL A 1051 15.17 3.28 26.57
N GLY A 1052 14.38 4.01 25.79
CA GLY A 1052 13.44 3.40 24.85
C GLY A 1052 12.88 4.34 23.80
N PHE A 1053 12.40 3.75 22.72
CA PHE A 1053 11.70 4.42 21.62
C PHE A 1053 10.23 3.98 21.65
N GLU A 1054 9.32 4.90 21.91
CA GLU A 1054 7.86 4.70 21.80
C GLU A 1054 7.35 5.71 20.78
N LEU A 1055 6.99 5.21 19.59
CA LEU A 1055 6.82 6.01 18.38
C LEU A 1055 5.57 5.57 17.60
N TRP A 1056 4.86 6.55 17.06
CA TRP A 1056 3.86 6.37 16.02
C TRP A 1056 4.22 7.24 14.82
N THR A 1057 4.07 6.70 13.61
CA THR A 1057 4.32 7.43 12.37
C THR A 1057 3.60 6.78 11.19
N MET A 1058 3.39 7.56 10.13
CA MET A 1058 2.91 7.08 8.82
C MET A 1058 4.02 6.47 7.95
N ASP A 1059 5.30 6.69 8.29
CA ASP A 1059 6.47 6.32 7.50
C ASP A 1059 7.21 5.10 8.09
N ASP A 1060 8.20 4.58 7.37
CA ASP A 1060 9.07 3.47 7.77
C ASP A 1060 10.54 3.77 7.45
N GLY A 1061 11.44 2.88 7.83
CA GLY A 1061 12.87 3.02 7.55
C GLY A 1061 13.58 4.05 8.43
N ILE A 1062 12.97 4.51 9.52
CA ILE A 1062 13.68 5.31 10.53
C ILE A 1062 14.68 4.41 11.24
N ALA A 1063 15.98 4.69 11.07
CA ALA A 1063 17.06 4.02 11.76
C ALA A 1063 17.53 4.84 12.97
N PHE A 1064 17.88 4.16 14.06
CA PHE A 1064 18.49 4.71 15.26
C PHE A 1064 19.82 4.01 15.52
N ASP A 1065 20.86 4.79 15.81
CA ASP A 1065 22.22 4.27 16.02
C ASP A 1065 23.07 5.22 16.91
N ASN A 1066 24.24 4.76 17.34
CA ASN A 1066 25.25 5.50 18.11
C ASN A 1066 24.67 6.22 19.35
N ILE A 1067 23.91 5.48 20.14
CA ILE A 1067 23.30 6.00 21.37
C ILE A 1067 24.38 6.10 22.44
N TYR A 1068 24.64 7.30 22.95
CA TYR A 1068 25.51 7.56 24.10
C TYR A 1068 24.75 8.37 25.15
N ILE A 1069 24.69 7.83 26.36
CA ILE A 1069 24.21 8.54 27.55
C ILE A 1069 25.39 8.62 28.52
N GLY A 1070 25.74 9.81 28.97
CA GLY A 1070 26.97 10.03 29.74
C GLY A 1070 27.00 11.31 30.56
N ASN A 1071 28.15 11.56 31.18
CA ASN A 1071 28.40 12.74 32.02
C ASN A 1071 29.63 13.55 31.58
N ASP A 1072 29.99 13.41 30.30
CA ASP A 1072 31.23 13.87 29.69
C ASP A 1072 30.95 14.22 28.22
N PRO A 1073 30.90 15.52 27.85
CA PRO A 1073 30.70 15.97 26.47
C PRO A 1073 31.91 15.73 25.56
N GLU A 1074 33.13 15.67 26.09
CA GLU A 1074 34.33 15.39 25.29
C GLU A 1074 34.33 13.94 24.82
N LYS A 1075 33.88 13.01 25.67
CA LYS A 1075 33.60 11.61 25.29
C LYS A 1075 32.47 11.50 24.26
N ALA A 1076 31.39 12.26 24.40
CA ALA A 1076 30.29 12.25 23.42
C ALA A 1076 30.76 12.70 22.02
N LEU A 1077 31.53 13.80 21.98
CA LEU A 1077 32.18 14.30 20.77
C LEU A 1077 33.24 13.32 20.22
N LYS A 1078 33.98 12.61 21.09
CA LYS A 1078 34.92 11.55 20.67
C LYS A 1078 34.18 10.38 20.03
N PHE A 1079 33.06 9.95 20.61
CA PHE A 1079 32.23 8.87 20.08
C PHE A 1079 31.67 9.25 18.70
N ALA A 1080 31.11 10.45 18.57
CA ALA A 1080 30.68 11.00 17.27
C ALA A 1080 31.83 11.02 16.23
N LYS A 1081 33.07 11.28 16.65
CA LYS A 1081 34.26 11.26 15.79
C LYS A 1081 34.74 9.88 15.36
N GLU A 1082 34.45 8.85 16.16
CA GLU A 1082 34.79 7.47 15.83
C GLU A 1082 33.72 6.78 14.98
N THR A 1083 32.47 7.27 15.01
CA THR A 1083 31.33 6.68 14.26
C THR A 1083 30.68 7.68 13.31
N PHE A 1084 29.85 8.61 13.79
CA PHE A 1084 29.02 9.52 12.98
C PHE A 1084 29.80 10.39 11.97
N GLU A 1085 30.91 11.02 12.36
CA GLU A 1085 31.74 11.87 11.48
C GLU A 1085 32.49 11.04 10.42
N VAL A 1086 32.59 9.71 10.59
CA VAL A 1086 33.13 8.78 9.59
C VAL A 1086 32.01 8.28 8.66
N LYS A 1087 30.82 8.00 9.21
CA LYS A 1087 29.61 7.58 8.48
C LYS A 1087 29.10 8.68 7.54
N LEU A 1088 28.81 9.88 8.07
CA LEU A 1088 28.10 10.95 7.34
C LEU A 1088 28.73 11.33 5.98
N PRO A 1089 30.06 11.50 5.81
CA PRO A 1089 30.64 11.86 4.51
C PRO A 1089 30.48 10.78 3.44
N VAL A 1090 30.39 9.49 3.82
CA VAL A 1090 30.12 8.38 2.89
C VAL A 1090 28.68 8.46 2.40
N GLU A 1091 27.73 8.70 3.31
CA GLU A 1091 26.31 8.85 2.98
C GLU A 1091 26.06 10.09 2.12
N GLN A 1092 26.63 11.25 2.49
CA GLN A 1092 26.52 12.49 1.73
C GLN A 1092 27.14 12.40 0.34
N LYS A 1093 28.26 11.67 0.19
CA LYS A 1093 28.84 11.41 -1.14
C LYS A 1093 27.90 10.56 -1.99
N ARG A 1094 27.21 9.57 -1.40
CA ARG A 1094 26.18 8.77 -2.10
C ARG A 1094 24.95 9.61 -2.45
N GLU A 1095 24.45 10.42 -1.52
CA GLU A 1095 23.32 11.34 -1.74
C GLU A 1095 23.63 12.33 -2.88
N GLN A 1096 24.79 12.97 -2.85
CA GLN A 1096 25.26 13.84 -3.94
C GLN A 1096 25.42 13.08 -5.26
N THR A 1097 25.91 11.83 -5.24
CA THR A 1097 26.05 11.00 -6.46
C THR A 1097 24.70 10.66 -7.08
N GLU A 1098 23.67 10.33 -6.28
CA GLU A 1098 22.33 10.07 -6.82
C GLU A 1098 21.63 11.37 -7.26
N ILE A 1099 21.87 12.51 -6.60
CA ILE A 1099 21.39 13.83 -7.06
C ILE A 1099 22.06 14.27 -8.37
N GLU A 1100 23.32 13.88 -8.61
CA GLU A 1100 24.02 14.13 -9.88
C GLU A 1100 23.56 13.19 -11.01
N LYS A 1101 23.08 11.99 -10.69
CA LYS A 1101 22.45 11.05 -11.64
C LYS A 1101 21.00 11.42 -11.96
N ASP A 1102 20.23 11.80 -10.94
CA ASP A 1102 18.82 12.19 -11.00
C ASP A 1102 18.59 13.54 -10.28
N PRO A 1103 18.58 14.65 -11.03
CA PRO A 1103 18.28 15.97 -10.47
C PRO A 1103 16.86 16.18 -9.94
N GLU A 1104 15.90 15.27 -10.19
CA GLU A 1104 14.55 15.34 -9.59
C GLU A 1104 14.47 14.63 -8.22
N PHE A 1105 15.43 13.76 -7.89
CA PHE A 1105 15.51 12.96 -6.65
C PHE A 1105 15.29 13.76 -5.35
N VAL A 1106 15.72 15.02 -5.33
CA VAL A 1106 15.72 15.91 -4.15
C VAL A 1106 14.31 16.19 -3.62
N GLN A 1107 13.26 16.13 -4.43
CA GLN A 1107 12.00 16.81 -4.09
C GLN A 1107 10.92 15.99 -3.37
N GLY A 1108 10.92 14.65 -3.46
CA GLY A 1108 10.01 13.78 -2.69
C GLY A 1108 8.51 14.14 -2.78
N ARG A 1109 7.98 14.37 -3.99
CA ARG A 1109 6.58 14.77 -4.26
C ARG A 1109 6.01 14.07 -5.50
N SER A 1110 4.69 13.98 -5.58
CA SER A 1110 4.00 13.46 -6.77
C SER A 1110 4.10 14.41 -7.97
N ARG A 1111 3.74 13.92 -9.15
CA ARG A 1111 3.94 14.58 -10.46
C ARG A 1111 2.98 15.76 -10.74
N ASP A 1112 2.10 16.10 -9.81
CA ASP A 1112 0.82 16.77 -10.11
C ASP A 1112 0.76 18.26 -9.73
N GLN A 1113 1.84 18.86 -9.20
CA GLN A 1113 1.83 20.25 -8.75
C GLN A 1113 2.11 21.28 -9.87
N PRO A 1114 1.32 22.38 -9.98
CA PRO A 1114 1.51 23.41 -11.00
C PRO A 1114 2.89 24.07 -11.00
N VAL A 1115 3.38 24.44 -12.20
CA VAL A 1115 4.71 25.02 -12.42
C VAL A 1115 4.97 26.28 -11.59
N TRP A 1116 3.96 27.11 -11.34
CA TRP A 1116 4.14 28.34 -10.56
C TRP A 1116 4.45 28.07 -9.07
N GLU A 1117 3.89 27.00 -8.49
CA GLU A 1117 4.22 26.59 -7.11
C GLU A 1117 5.62 25.96 -7.05
N ARG A 1118 6.06 25.22 -8.07
CA ARG A 1118 7.43 24.71 -8.19
C ARG A 1118 8.46 25.86 -8.20
N VAL A 1119 8.17 26.95 -8.91
CA VAL A 1119 9.02 28.17 -8.92
C VAL A 1119 9.02 28.87 -7.56
N VAL A 1120 7.84 29.14 -6.98
CA VAL A 1120 7.74 29.84 -5.68
C VAL A 1120 8.37 29.04 -4.54
N SER A 1121 8.25 27.71 -4.53
CA SER A 1121 8.87 26.85 -3.53
C SER A 1121 10.39 26.74 -3.69
N HIS A 1122 10.92 26.66 -4.92
CA HIS A 1122 12.36 26.70 -5.17
C HIS A 1122 12.99 28.02 -4.68
N ILE A 1123 12.35 29.16 -4.99
CA ILE A 1123 12.78 30.47 -4.49
C ILE A 1123 12.73 30.52 -2.97
N ARG A 1124 11.61 30.11 -2.35
CA ARG A 1124 11.44 30.12 -0.88
C ARG A 1124 12.51 29.28 -0.19
N HIS A 1125 12.83 28.10 -0.72
CA HIS A 1125 13.90 27.25 -0.17
C HIS A 1125 15.29 27.91 -0.31
N ARG A 1126 15.64 28.43 -1.50
CA ARG A 1126 16.90 29.18 -1.72
C ARG A 1126 17.02 30.39 -0.79
N THR A 1127 15.96 31.17 -0.63
CA THR A 1127 15.93 32.33 0.28
C THR A 1127 16.09 31.91 1.73
N ASN A 1128 15.44 30.84 2.18
CA ASN A 1128 15.61 30.33 3.53
C ASN A 1128 17.06 29.89 3.79
N VAL A 1129 17.69 29.16 2.85
CA VAL A 1129 19.12 28.78 2.95
C VAL A 1129 20.05 30.00 2.99
N LEU A 1130 19.74 31.06 2.22
CA LEU A 1130 20.50 32.32 2.30
C LEU A 1130 20.33 33.01 3.65
N VAL A 1131 19.10 33.12 4.17
CA VAL A 1131 18.84 33.70 5.50
C VAL A 1131 19.58 32.91 6.57
N ASP A 1132 19.51 31.58 6.52
CA ASP A 1132 20.11 30.68 7.51
C ASP A 1132 21.64 30.79 7.53
N ARG A 1133 22.29 30.81 6.36
CA ARG A 1133 23.75 31.11 6.24
C ARG A 1133 24.10 32.52 6.71
N LEU A 1134 23.23 33.52 6.47
CA LEU A 1134 23.43 34.89 6.96
C LEU A 1134 23.19 35.03 8.47
N THR A 1135 22.50 34.09 9.13
CA THR A 1135 22.38 34.04 10.59
C THR A 1135 23.49 33.24 11.26
N THR A 1136 23.97 32.16 10.62
CA THR A 1136 24.96 31.22 11.20
C THR A 1136 26.42 31.56 10.91
N GLU A 1137 26.78 32.03 9.70
CA GLU A 1137 28.17 32.37 9.37
C GLU A 1137 28.56 33.77 9.88
N ASN A 1138 29.75 33.86 10.49
CA ASN A 1138 30.28 35.13 11.01
C ASN A 1138 30.69 36.11 9.89
N ASP A 1139 31.23 35.63 8.76
CA ASP A 1139 31.52 36.48 7.60
C ASP A 1139 30.32 36.57 6.65
N LYS A 1140 29.37 37.41 7.05
CA LYS A 1140 28.14 37.70 6.28
C LYS A 1140 28.44 38.37 4.93
N VAL A 1141 29.63 38.98 4.76
CA VAL A 1141 30.05 39.55 3.47
C VAL A 1141 30.46 38.42 2.52
N HIS A 1142 31.16 37.40 3.01
CA HIS A 1142 31.50 36.22 2.21
C HIS A 1142 30.24 35.46 1.73
N VAL A 1143 29.23 35.28 2.60
CA VAL A 1143 27.95 34.65 2.24
C VAL A 1143 27.23 35.41 1.13
N LEU A 1144 27.13 36.75 1.25
CA LEU A 1144 26.53 37.60 0.21
C LEU A 1144 27.32 37.53 -1.11
N LEU A 1145 28.66 37.48 -1.05
CA LEU A 1145 29.52 37.40 -2.23
C LEU A 1145 29.51 36.04 -2.93
N GLN A 1146 29.13 34.95 -2.26
CA GLN A 1146 28.84 33.66 -2.90
C GLN A 1146 27.43 33.63 -3.52
N SER A 1147 26.44 34.21 -2.86
CA SER A 1147 25.00 34.07 -3.17
C SER A 1147 24.50 35.03 -4.26
N LYS A 1148 25.30 35.20 -5.31
CA LYS A 1148 25.07 36.15 -6.42
C LYS A 1148 23.88 35.80 -7.30
N ASP A 1149 23.48 34.53 -7.34
CA ASP A 1149 22.28 34.03 -7.99
C ASP A 1149 21.00 34.53 -7.30
N ILE A 1150 20.93 34.38 -5.97
CA ILE A 1150 19.76 34.79 -5.17
C ILE A 1150 19.66 36.32 -5.09
N LEU A 1151 20.79 37.01 -4.87
CA LEU A 1151 20.85 38.48 -4.95
C LEU A 1151 20.49 38.99 -6.35
N GLY A 1152 20.92 38.30 -7.41
CA GLY A 1152 20.54 38.60 -8.79
C GLY A 1152 19.04 38.43 -9.03
N PHE A 1153 18.42 37.39 -8.49
CA PHE A 1153 16.97 37.18 -8.55
C PHE A 1153 16.20 38.29 -7.82
N TYR A 1154 16.57 38.62 -6.58
CA TYR A 1154 15.92 39.71 -5.85
C TYR A 1154 16.17 41.08 -6.48
N ALA A 1155 17.36 41.33 -7.03
CA ALA A 1155 17.63 42.54 -7.81
C ALA A 1155 16.79 42.60 -9.09
N ALA A 1156 16.53 41.47 -9.76
CA ALA A 1156 15.63 41.40 -10.92
C ALA A 1156 14.17 41.63 -10.52
N VAL A 1157 13.68 41.02 -9.43
CA VAL A 1157 12.32 41.25 -8.91
C VAL A 1157 12.15 42.71 -8.47
N VAL A 1158 13.14 43.30 -7.79
CA VAL A 1158 13.13 44.72 -7.41
C VAL A 1158 13.24 45.63 -8.65
N ALA A 1159 14.01 45.26 -9.69
CA ALA A 1159 14.05 46.00 -10.95
C ALA A 1159 12.74 45.91 -11.74
N VAL A 1160 12.02 44.78 -11.68
CA VAL A 1160 10.67 44.63 -12.25
C VAL A 1160 9.64 45.43 -11.44
N LEU A 1161 9.71 45.42 -10.11
CA LEU A 1161 8.83 46.23 -9.26
C LEU A 1161 9.10 47.74 -9.39
N LEU A 1162 10.36 48.17 -9.42
CA LEU A 1162 10.75 49.55 -9.72
C LEU A 1162 10.47 49.92 -11.19
N GLY A 1163 10.49 48.96 -12.10
CA GLY A 1163 10.03 49.13 -13.48
C GLY A 1163 8.51 49.35 -13.58
N LEU A 1164 7.72 48.61 -12.80
CA LEU A 1164 6.26 48.77 -12.70
C LEU A 1164 5.88 50.09 -12.00
N VAL A 1165 6.57 50.46 -10.91
CA VAL A 1165 6.41 51.76 -10.25
C VAL A 1165 6.93 52.90 -11.13
N GLY A 1166 7.97 52.66 -11.94
CA GLY A 1166 8.46 53.58 -12.96
C GLY A 1166 7.47 53.78 -14.10
N LEU A 1167 6.78 52.72 -14.53
CA LEU A 1167 5.71 52.76 -15.55
C LEU A 1167 4.48 53.53 -15.05
N THR A 1168 4.08 53.39 -13.78
CA THR A 1168 3.00 54.21 -13.21
C THR A 1168 3.42 55.65 -12.95
N GLY A 1169 4.69 55.91 -12.62
CA GLY A 1169 5.24 57.27 -12.51
C GLY A 1169 5.40 57.99 -13.86
N SER A 1170 5.86 57.30 -14.89
CA SER A 1170 6.13 57.87 -16.23
C SER A 1170 4.85 58.10 -17.05
N LEU A 1171 3.71 57.54 -16.62
CA LEU A 1171 2.38 57.91 -17.12
C LEU A 1171 1.88 59.27 -16.60
N LEU A 1172 2.62 59.95 -15.70
CA LEU A 1172 2.28 61.26 -15.15
C LEU A 1172 3.31 62.37 -15.42
N SER A 1173 4.43 62.09 -16.11
CA SER A 1173 5.31 63.13 -16.66
C SER A 1173 6.02 62.67 -17.93
N GLY A 1174 5.80 63.40 -19.04
CA GLY A 1174 6.41 63.08 -20.34
C GLY A 1174 7.74 63.81 -20.56
N GLY A 1175 8.75 63.12 -21.11
CA GLY A 1175 10.05 63.74 -21.40
C GLY A 1175 11.14 62.82 -21.98
N SER A 1176 11.10 62.60 -23.30
CA SER A 1176 12.25 62.46 -24.23
C SER A 1176 13.45 61.53 -23.97
N SER A 1177 13.84 60.87 -25.07
CA SER A 1177 15.21 60.51 -25.49
C SER A 1177 15.89 59.27 -24.91
N ALA A 1178 16.12 58.32 -25.82
CA ALA A 1178 16.93 57.11 -25.66
C ALA A 1178 18.44 57.38 -25.47
N THR A 1179 19.16 56.35 -24.99
CA THR A 1179 20.39 55.85 -25.66
C THR A 1179 20.75 54.42 -25.23
N VAL A 1180 21.61 53.75 -26.02
CA VAL A 1180 21.98 52.31 -25.94
C VAL A 1180 23.38 52.17 -25.29
N PRO A 1181 23.70 51.07 -24.56
CA PRO A 1181 24.84 51.02 -23.63
C PRO A 1181 26.13 50.41 -24.21
N PRO A 1182 27.28 50.55 -23.52
CA PRO A 1182 28.49 49.77 -23.77
C PRO A 1182 28.83 48.73 -22.67
N THR A 1183 28.75 47.46 -23.04
CA THR A 1183 29.70 46.35 -22.74
C THR A 1183 30.38 46.19 -21.36
N LYS A 1184 30.26 44.97 -20.81
CA LYS A 1184 31.02 44.41 -19.67
C LYS A 1184 32.56 44.49 -19.84
N LYS A 1185 33.26 44.80 -18.74
CA LYS A 1185 34.38 44.02 -18.15
C LYS A 1185 34.60 44.49 -16.70
N VAL A 1186 34.37 43.63 -15.70
CA VAL A 1186 35.37 42.77 -15.02
C VAL A 1186 36.34 43.60 -14.17
N ASP A 1187 36.35 43.30 -12.86
CA ASP A 1187 37.05 44.05 -11.81
C ASP A 1187 38.58 44.04 -11.94
N ALA A 1188 39.21 45.08 -11.37
CA ALA A 1188 40.66 45.23 -11.31
C ALA A 1188 41.28 44.51 -10.10
N PRO A 1189 42.53 44.00 -10.20
CA PRO A 1189 43.23 43.42 -9.06
C PRO A 1189 44.00 44.48 -8.24
N VAL A 1190 43.49 44.74 -7.02
CA VAL A 1190 44.26 45.00 -5.78
C VAL A 1190 45.06 46.34 -5.67
N PRO A 1191 45.05 47.04 -4.50
CA PRO A 1191 45.60 48.40 -4.35
C PRO A 1191 47.08 48.43 -3.90
N PRO A 1192 47.68 49.63 -3.72
CA PRO A 1192 47.87 50.11 -2.33
C PRO A 1192 47.84 51.65 -2.12
N THR A 1193 47.83 52.07 -0.84
CA THR A 1193 48.25 53.40 -0.28
C THR A 1193 47.48 54.67 -0.72
N LYS A 1194 46.85 55.47 0.16
CA LYS A 1194 47.30 56.28 1.33
C LYS A 1194 47.78 57.70 0.95
N GLU A 1195 47.66 58.62 1.94
CA GLU A 1195 47.94 60.07 1.94
C GLU A 1195 46.73 60.96 1.53
N ASP A 1196 46.38 62.07 2.22
CA ASP A 1196 46.91 62.61 3.50
C ASP A 1196 45.92 63.57 4.22
N LYS A 1197 46.33 64.06 5.41
CA LYS A 1197 46.04 65.33 6.16
C LYS A 1197 44.90 66.31 5.74
N LYS A 1198 44.39 67.26 6.55
CA LYS A 1198 44.28 67.60 8.01
C LYS A 1198 43.81 69.09 8.08
N GLU A 1199 43.21 69.57 9.20
CA GLU A 1199 43.13 71.01 9.62
C GLU A 1199 42.32 72.02 8.73
N GLU A 1200 41.73 73.14 9.21
CA GLU A 1200 41.28 73.57 10.56
C GLU A 1200 40.29 74.79 10.49
N ALA A 1201 39.71 75.17 11.65
CA ALA A 1201 39.26 76.53 12.08
C ALA A 1201 38.09 77.31 11.39
N ALA A 1202 36.96 77.44 12.13
CA ALA A 1202 36.39 78.65 12.79
C ALA A 1202 36.92 80.09 12.45
N SER A 1203 36.25 81.23 12.73
CA SER A 1203 34.87 81.66 13.09
C SER A 1203 34.78 83.22 12.89
N THR A 1204 34.05 84.15 13.54
CA THR A 1204 33.20 84.27 14.77
C THR A 1204 32.43 85.61 14.74
N ALA A 1205 31.22 85.75 15.35
CA ALA A 1205 30.62 87.07 15.69
C ALA A 1205 29.53 87.00 16.80
N VAL A 1206 29.78 87.60 17.99
CA VAL A 1206 28.84 87.70 19.15
C VAL A 1206 29.20 88.92 20.05
N PRO A 1207 28.21 89.69 20.56
CA PRO A 1207 28.16 90.16 21.98
C PRO A 1207 26.69 90.28 22.52
N THR A 1208 26.29 90.54 23.79
CA THR A 1208 26.87 90.65 25.17
C THR A 1208 25.72 90.67 26.23
N LYS A 1209 26.05 90.58 27.55
CA LYS A 1209 25.31 91.18 28.73
C LYS A 1209 23.94 90.56 29.16
N THR A 1210 23.57 90.38 30.45
CA THR A 1210 24.28 90.47 31.77
C THR A 1210 23.53 89.70 32.92
N THR A 1211 24.26 89.29 33.99
CA THR A 1211 23.85 89.11 35.44
C THR A 1211 22.82 88.05 35.97
N VAL A 1212 23.35 86.98 36.61
CA VAL A 1212 23.32 86.66 38.09
C VAL A 1212 22.10 85.99 38.84
N THR A 1213 22.42 84.84 39.52
CA THR A 1213 21.84 84.14 40.73
C THR A 1213 20.60 83.18 40.77
N LYS A 1214 20.90 81.86 40.86
CA LYS A 1214 20.57 80.82 41.90
C LYS A 1214 19.13 80.34 42.31
N ARG A 1215 19.03 78.98 42.41
CA ARG A 1215 18.17 78.05 43.24
C ARG A 1215 16.87 77.40 42.66
N VAL A 1216 16.97 76.09 42.37
CA VAL A 1216 16.12 74.89 42.72
C VAL A 1216 14.74 75.18 43.41
N PRO A 1217 13.55 74.59 43.03
CA PRO A 1217 13.30 73.10 43.05
C PRO A 1217 12.21 72.41 42.16
N VAL A 1218 12.50 71.15 41.75
CA VAL A 1218 11.80 69.84 41.99
C VAL A 1218 10.31 69.55 41.58
N THR A 1219 10.10 68.38 40.93
CA THR A 1219 8.90 67.46 40.80
C THR A 1219 7.61 67.79 40.02
N GLU A 1220 7.23 66.82 39.15
CA GLU A 1220 5.92 66.10 38.98
C GLU A 1220 4.64 66.90 38.63
N SER A 1221 3.49 66.33 38.20
CA SER A 1221 2.94 64.93 38.14
C SER A 1221 1.86 64.87 37.01
N LYS A 1222 1.29 63.75 36.53
CA LYS A 1222 1.47 62.27 36.55
C LYS A 1222 0.61 61.69 35.37
N GLN A 1223 0.37 60.40 35.12
CA GLN A 1223 0.45 59.13 35.89
C GLN A 1223 0.88 57.98 34.97
#